data_AF-A0A3E2HCW7-F1
#
_entry.id   AF-A0A3E2HCW7-F1
#
_cell.length_a   1.000
_cell.length_b   1.000
_cell.length_c   1.000
_cell.angle_alpha   90.00
_cell.angle_beta   90.00
_cell.angle_gamma   90.00
#
_symmetry.space_group_name_H-M   'P 1'
#
loop_
_entity.id
_entity.type
_entity.pdbx_description
1 polymer ?
#
loop_
_entity_poly.entity_id
_entity_poly.type
_entity_poly.pdbx_seq_one_letter_code
_entity_poly.pdbx_strand_id
1 'polypeptide(L)'
;MAPSLPSTFLALALSAAGALAAVESCSNPQLSCHNSSSVANLCCFNAPGGQLVQTQFWDTSPSTGPINSWTVHGLWPDHCDGSFDQNCDSRRAYKNISSILQQYGKTDLLSYMNTFWKNDPNDGSDEEFWEHEWETHGTCISTLDTTCYSDYSPQEEVPDFFQTAVNLFKTVDTYAFLADAGIVPSSSATYTAAEIQAAIRAAFGFEATIQCSSGALDEIWYSFDVLGSVVTGTFQPATPVGQSSSCSSSGIKYLPKPSGTSISRSSTPTSTSRTSTSTTRGGSSPTPTGGFSGSGFLNAVTSGSQSGCLISSGTWFTTGTCATYTATSSGSGFTLRSSKGNCAIENSEFTCASGNTATVFTAINGLLAYSGSTAFYATAVPSGQTQATVYTSSHSTSRDSVRAVVTGARDNLGLMRQDEFWFLSCLVLFYNSYTKQDAHYEISKVLNKHWIRASNLSGYPTSPYHCPGNATLPHRVNTKLMYRALQQRSGDDVLKIEELLIRMALEPRLMPGVATEMRSVRSSASTPSLRSKEESIMPTGRMEATGGNVKVVVRVRAFLPREIERGAECLIEMDPVTQSTTLLVPNDSDPANSRSKMRKVIEEKKFTFDSSFWSHDLEDEHYAHQEDVYNCLGEEFLDHNFEGYHTCIFAYGQTGSGKSYTMMGTPDEPGLIPRTCEDLFQRIEAAQNETPNISYNVRVSYFEVYNEHVRDLLVPVNPNQPPYYLKIRESPTEGPYIKDLTDAPVKSISEIMRYMRMGDSNRTVASTKMNDTSSRSHAVFTIMLKQIHHDMDTDETTERMARIRLVDLAGSERAKATEATGVRLREGSNINKSLTTLGRVIAALADLKQHRPGKRNKDVVPYRDSILTWLLKDSLGGNSKTAMIACIAPSDYDETLSTLRYADQAKRIRTRAVVNQDHISAAARDAQIAAMAEEIRILQLSVSDNRRREKEGKEQEEKLEEYQNRVVVMQRMMEEKSMVAEGKIRSLQTENEALRLHLKLALESLKNPIEVPNPRVRVSLASIDGDSDDEMIREDETGDPSSDYDHEDEGISSSIHDERATEVQVYMKELLNDLGQNP
;
A
#
# COMPACT_ATOMS: atom_id res chain seq x y z
N MET A 1 -12.59 -7.72 66.70
CA MET A 1 -13.58 -8.76 67.08
C MET A 1 -13.92 -9.55 65.83
N ALA A 2 -14.05 -10.88 65.93
CA ALA A 2 -14.73 -11.74 64.95
C ALA A 2 -16.23 -11.87 65.34
N PRO A 3 -17.15 -12.62 64.68
CA PRO A 3 -17.03 -13.65 63.63
C PRO A 3 -17.89 -13.33 62.36
N SER A 4 -18.31 -14.19 61.41
CA SER A 4 -18.20 -15.66 61.13
C SER A 4 -18.49 -15.95 59.64
N LEU A 5 -18.09 -17.13 59.13
CA LEU A 5 -18.69 -17.79 57.95
C LEU A 5 -19.83 -18.74 58.39
N PRO A 6 -20.85 -18.99 57.54
CA PRO A 6 -20.93 -20.22 56.72
C PRO A 6 -21.41 -19.95 55.27
N SER A 7 -21.33 -20.81 54.23
CA SER A 7 -21.02 -22.25 54.01
C SER A 7 -22.23 -23.16 53.61
N THR A 8 -22.15 -23.69 52.38
CA THR A 8 -22.73 -24.95 51.81
C THR A 8 -24.13 -25.02 51.15
N PHE A 9 -24.19 -25.90 50.12
CA PHE A 9 -25.32 -26.47 49.33
C PHE A 9 -26.04 -25.62 48.26
N LEU A 10 -26.54 -26.18 47.13
CA LEU A 10 -25.91 -26.89 45.97
C LEU A 10 -26.97 -27.62 45.10
N ALA A 11 -26.92 -27.41 43.77
CA ALA A 11 -27.42 -28.24 42.65
C ALA A 11 -28.87 -28.11 42.08
N LEU A 12 -28.92 -28.28 40.73
CA LEU A 12 -30.05 -28.56 39.81
C LEU A 12 -31.06 -27.41 39.52
N ALA A 13 -31.53 -27.15 38.28
CA ALA A 13 -31.30 -27.84 36.98
C ALA A 13 -31.34 -26.88 35.75
N LEU A 14 -31.10 -27.44 34.55
CA LEU A 14 -31.19 -26.82 33.21
C LEU A 14 -32.65 -26.38 32.88
N SER A 15 -32.99 -25.65 31.81
CA SER A 15 -32.41 -25.47 30.46
C SER A 15 -32.88 -24.13 29.81
N ALA A 16 -32.44 -23.69 28.62
CA ALA A 16 -31.13 -23.74 27.90
C ALA A 16 -31.23 -22.86 26.62
N ALA A 17 -30.12 -22.31 26.12
CA ALA A 17 -30.04 -21.63 24.81
C ALA A 17 -28.58 -21.61 24.29
N GLY A 18 -28.39 -21.71 22.97
CA GLY A 18 -27.10 -21.59 22.29
C GLY A 18 -26.21 -22.83 22.35
N ALA A 19 -25.95 -23.47 21.21
CA ALA A 19 -24.94 -24.51 21.08
C ALA A 19 -23.62 -23.88 20.62
N LEU A 20 -22.59 -23.96 21.46
CA LEU A 20 -21.20 -23.74 21.05
C LEU A 20 -20.59 -25.08 20.64
N ALA A 21 -20.13 -25.21 19.40
CA ALA A 21 -19.15 -26.23 19.03
C ALA A 21 -17.80 -25.88 19.68
N ALA A 22 -16.89 -26.86 19.79
CA ALA A 22 -15.73 -26.74 20.67
C ALA A 22 -14.39 -26.66 19.91
N VAL A 23 -13.66 -25.57 20.12
CA VAL A 23 -12.20 -25.52 19.98
C VAL A 23 -11.58 -26.60 20.89
N GLU A 24 -10.53 -27.27 20.43
CA GLU A 24 -9.97 -28.44 21.14
C GLU A 24 -9.69 -28.17 22.63
N SER A 25 -10.21 -29.04 23.52
CA SER A 25 -10.12 -28.85 24.96
C SER A 25 -8.78 -29.33 25.53
N CYS A 26 -7.82 -28.39 25.61
CA CYS A 26 -6.45 -28.63 26.03
C CYS A 26 -6.34 -29.26 27.43
N SER A 27 -6.06 -30.56 27.48
CA SER A 27 -6.07 -31.33 28.74
C SER A 27 -4.82 -31.13 29.62
N ASN A 28 -3.75 -30.56 29.06
CA ASN A 28 -2.50 -30.22 29.75
C ASN A 28 -1.80 -29.05 29.02
N PRO A 29 -2.38 -27.84 29.02
CA PRO A 29 -1.86 -26.71 28.26
C PRO A 29 -0.45 -26.36 28.72
N GLN A 30 0.43 -26.05 27.77
CA GLN A 30 1.78 -25.56 28.07
C GLN A 30 1.84 -24.05 27.79
N LEU A 31 2.65 -23.33 28.55
CA LEU A 31 2.89 -21.90 28.31
C LEU A 31 3.82 -21.75 27.11
N SER A 32 3.41 -20.97 26.10
CA SER A 32 4.26 -20.64 24.95
C SER A 32 5.58 -19.97 25.39
N CYS A 33 6.61 -20.01 24.55
CA CYS A 33 7.98 -19.54 24.86
C CYS A 33 8.77 -20.29 25.96
N HIS A 34 8.13 -21.00 26.90
CA HIS A 34 8.82 -21.62 28.04
C HIS A 34 9.12 -23.13 27.88
N ASN A 35 8.86 -23.73 26.71
CA ASN A 35 9.14 -25.15 26.47
C ASN A 35 10.53 -25.38 25.84
N SER A 36 11.21 -26.44 26.28
CA SER A 36 12.52 -26.90 25.77
C SER A 36 12.41 -28.15 24.87
N SER A 37 11.20 -28.52 24.47
CA SER A 37 10.89 -29.71 23.67
C SER A 37 9.84 -29.41 22.59
N SER A 38 9.87 -30.15 21.48
CA SER A 38 8.90 -30.00 20.38
C SER A 38 7.51 -30.48 20.80
N VAL A 39 6.52 -29.57 20.83
CA VAL A 39 5.12 -29.91 21.11
C VAL A 39 4.47 -30.53 19.87
N ALA A 40 3.70 -31.60 20.07
CA ALA A 40 3.06 -32.35 18.97
C ALA A 40 1.63 -31.89 18.64
N ASN A 41 0.96 -31.19 19.55
CA ASN A 41 -0.36 -30.58 19.31
C ASN A 41 -0.19 -29.05 19.32
N LEU A 42 -0.35 -28.42 18.15
CA LEU A 42 -0.25 -26.97 17.96
C LEU A 42 -1.58 -26.23 18.20
N CYS A 43 -2.71 -26.94 18.22
CA CYS A 43 -3.99 -26.37 18.63
C CYS A 43 -4.03 -25.97 20.10
N CYS A 44 -3.20 -26.63 20.92
CA CYS A 44 -3.03 -26.38 22.35
C CYS A 44 -1.68 -25.75 22.75
N PHE A 45 -0.88 -25.29 21.78
CA PHE A 45 0.39 -24.61 22.02
C PHE A 45 0.79 -23.77 20.81
N ASN A 46 0.84 -22.46 20.96
CA ASN A 46 1.18 -21.57 19.84
C ASN A 46 2.65 -21.75 19.43
N ALA A 47 2.90 -22.23 18.21
CA ALA A 47 4.21 -22.27 17.54
C ALA A 47 4.04 -22.41 16.01
N PRO A 48 4.90 -21.79 15.16
CA PRO A 48 6.20 -21.21 15.51
C PRO A 48 6.14 -19.83 16.18
N GLY A 49 5.07 -19.04 15.99
CA GLY A 49 4.83 -17.85 16.82
C GLY A 49 4.32 -18.26 18.20
N GLY A 50 4.88 -17.70 19.27
CA GLY A 50 4.63 -18.12 20.66
C GLY A 50 4.10 -16.99 21.56
N GLN A 51 4.81 -15.88 21.67
CA GLN A 51 4.36 -14.71 22.45
C GLN A 51 3.35 -13.92 21.61
N LEU A 52 2.28 -13.42 22.23
CA LEU A 52 1.35 -12.50 21.57
C LEU A 52 1.59 -11.07 22.05
N VAL A 53 1.78 -10.16 21.09
CA VAL A 53 2.02 -8.74 21.33
C VAL A 53 0.76 -7.95 20.96
N GLN A 54 0.12 -7.34 21.95
CA GLN A 54 -1.04 -6.46 21.77
C GLN A 54 -0.55 -5.02 21.62
N THR A 55 -0.77 -4.41 20.45
CA THR A 55 -0.25 -3.08 20.11
C THR A 55 -1.34 -2.00 20.22
N GLN A 56 -1.01 -0.87 20.84
CA GLN A 56 -1.93 0.26 21.06
C GLN A 56 -1.35 1.59 20.59
N PHE A 57 -2.19 2.42 19.98
CA PHE A 57 -1.79 3.71 19.39
C PHE A 57 -2.46 4.91 20.09
N TRP A 58 -1.81 6.07 20.04
CA TRP A 58 -2.27 7.34 20.61
C TRP A 58 -2.45 8.43 19.54
N ASP A 59 -3.45 8.20 18.70
CA ASP A 59 -3.77 8.93 17.48
C ASP A 59 -4.18 10.38 17.78
N THR A 60 -3.28 11.34 17.57
CA THR A 60 -3.53 12.77 17.88
C THR A 60 -3.75 13.64 16.64
N SER A 61 -3.32 13.22 15.45
CA SER A 61 -3.59 13.92 14.19
C SER A 61 -3.45 12.98 12.98
N PRO A 62 -4.56 12.49 12.38
CA PRO A 62 -5.95 12.65 12.82
C PRO A 62 -6.21 11.99 14.18
N SER A 63 -7.30 12.42 14.83
CA SER A 63 -7.73 11.83 16.10
C SER A 63 -8.72 10.72 15.84
N THR A 64 -8.36 9.48 16.18
CA THR A 64 -9.24 8.32 16.12
C THR A 64 -9.51 7.80 17.55
N GLY A 65 -10.61 7.05 17.70
CA GLY A 65 -11.11 6.59 19.00
C GLY A 65 -11.53 7.71 19.97
N PRO A 66 -11.86 7.37 21.22
CA PRO A 66 -12.21 8.34 22.26
C PRO A 66 -11.02 9.21 22.70
N ILE A 67 -11.29 10.46 23.08
CA ILE A 67 -10.29 11.41 23.61
C ILE A 67 -9.51 10.90 24.83
N ASN A 68 -10.13 10.02 25.61
CA ASN A 68 -9.60 9.46 26.86
C ASN A 68 -9.30 7.96 26.75
N SER A 69 -8.94 7.48 25.55
CA SER A 69 -8.57 6.08 25.34
C SER A 69 -7.60 5.91 24.18
N TRP A 70 -6.79 4.86 24.28
CA TRP A 70 -5.93 4.40 23.21
C TRP A 70 -6.76 3.60 22.19
N THR A 71 -6.20 3.35 21.02
CA THR A 71 -6.80 2.49 19.99
C THR A 71 -6.08 1.15 19.93
N VAL A 72 -6.77 0.10 19.49
CA VAL A 72 -6.15 -1.16 19.07
C VAL A 72 -5.54 -0.95 17.70
N HIS A 73 -4.25 -1.29 17.56
CA HIS A 73 -3.61 -1.42 16.26
C HIS A 73 -3.66 -2.90 15.82
N GLY A 74 -3.13 -3.82 16.63
CA GLY A 74 -3.11 -5.24 16.29
C GLY A 74 -2.88 -6.22 17.44
N LEU A 75 -2.79 -7.50 17.07
CA LEU A 75 -2.40 -8.64 17.91
C LEU A 75 -1.45 -9.55 17.13
N TRP A 76 -0.15 -9.49 17.42
CA TRP A 76 0.90 -10.05 16.57
C TRP A 76 1.62 -11.24 17.22
N PRO A 77 1.85 -12.36 16.50
CA PRO A 77 2.57 -13.52 17.02
C PRO A 77 4.10 -13.42 16.83
N ASP A 78 4.83 -13.29 17.92
CA ASP A 78 6.31 -13.26 17.97
C ASP A 78 6.90 -14.65 18.27
N HIS A 79 8.02 -15.01 17.64
CA HIS A 79 8.75 -16.28 17.80
C HIS A 79 9.49 -16.45 19.14
N CYS A 80 9.16 -15.63 20.14
CA CYS A 80 9.81 -15.55 21.45
C CYS A 80 11.23 -14.96 21.40
N ASP A 81 11.55 -14.20 20.35
CA ASP A 81 12.88 -13.63 20.12
C ASP A 81 12.90 -12.20 19.53
N GLY A 82 11.74 -11.63 19.17
CA GLY A 82 11.64 -10.34 18.49
C GLY A 82 11.37 -10.41 16.99
N SER A 83 11.19 -11.61 16.43
CA SER A 83 10.82 -11.83 15.03
C SER A 83 9.40 -12.42 14.90
N PHE A 84 8.75 -12.18 13.76
CA PHE A 84 7.38 -12.60 13.50
C PHE A 84 7.17 -12.89 12.01
N ASP A 85 6.43 -13.97 11.72
CA ASP A 85 5.94 -14.28 10.38
C ASP A 85 4.78 -13.34 9.97
N GLN A 86 4.48 -13.30 8.67
CA GLN A 86 3.39 -12.50 8.10
C GLN A 86 2.74 -13.23 6.91
N ASN A 87 1.41 -13.11 6.76
CA ASN A 87 0.63 -13.65 5.63
C ASN A 87 0.74 -15.18 5.46
N CYS A 88 0.69 -15.91 6.58
CA CYS A 88 1.03 -17.33 6.64
C CYS A 88 0.07 -18.26 5.87
N ASP A 89 -1.19 -17.86 5.66
CA ASP A 89 -2.11 -18.62 4.80
C ASP A 89 -3.01 -17.72 3.95
N SER A 90 -2.58 -17.45 2.72
CA SER A 90 -3.33 -16.66 1.74
C SER A 90 -4.66 -17.28 1.30
N ARG A 91 -4.96 -18.55 1.63
CA ARG A 91 -6.28 -19.16 1.41
C ARG A 91 -7.31 -18.67 2.43
N ARG A 92 -6.85 -18.14 3.56
CA ARG A 92 -7.64 -17.57 4.65
C ARG A 92 -7.61 -16.04 4.65
N ALA A 93 -7.08 -15.42 3.59
CA ALA A 93 -7.11 -13.98 3.33
C ALA A 93 -8.53 -13.48 2.99
N TYR A 94 -9.44 -13.57 3.96
CA TYR A 94 -10.84 -13.23 3.79
C TYR A 94 -11.07 -11.73 3.58
N LYS A 95 -12.23 -11.42 3.01
CA LYS A 95 -12.70 -10.06 2.71
C LYS A 95 -14.12 -9.89 3.26
N ASN A 96 -14.49 -8.68 3.64
CA ASN A 96 -15.73 -8.37 4.37
C ASN A 96 -15.78 -8.94 5.82
N ILE A 97 -14.75 -8.67 6.63
CA ILE A 97 -14.69 -8.98 8.06
C ILE A 97 -15.97 -8.53 8.80
N SER A 98 -16.50 -7.34 8.53
CA SER A 98 -17.76 -6.84 9.11
C SER A 98 -18.93 -7.80 8.89
N SER A 99 -19.05 -8.37 7.68
CA SER A 99 -20.11 -9.31 7.34
C SER A 99 -19.92 -10.66 8.03
N ILE A 100 -18.67 -11.14 8.15
CA ILE A 100 -18.35 -12.38 8.89
C ILE A 100 -18.72 -12.21 10.37
N LEU A 101 -18.32 -11.10 10.99
CA LEU A 101 -18.68 -10.80 12.39
C LEU A 101 -20.20 -10.74 12.59
N GLN A 102 -20.95 -10.16 11.64
CA GLN A 102 -22.42 -10.12 11.69
C GLN A 102 -23.04 -11.53 11.52
N GLN A 103 -22.53 -12.35 10.60
CA GLN A 103 -22.98 -13.72 10.37
C GLN A 103 -22.84 -14.60 11.62
N TYR A 104 -21.72 -14.45 12.35
CA TYR A 104 -21.47 -15.13 13.63
C TYR A 104 -22.10 -14.41 14.85
N GLY A 105 -23.02 -13.46 14.62
CA GLY A 105 -23.78 -12.76 15.67
C GLY A 105 -22.96 -11.82 16.56
N LYS A 106 -21.73 -11.48 16.19
CA LYS A 106 -20.77 -10.68 16.97
C LYS A 106 -20.99 -9.17 16.77
N THR A 107 -22.24 -8.71 16.76
CA THR A 107 -22.60 -7.29 16.53
C THR A 107 -21.97 -6.34 17.54
N ASP A 108 -21.88 -6.76 18.81
CA ASP A 108 -21.31 -5.96 19.90
C ASP A 108 -19.78 -5.83 19.79
N LEU A 109 -19.12 -6.86 19.26
CA LEU A 109 -17.69 -6.84 18.93
C LEU A 109 -17.42 -5.87 17.77
N LEU A 110 -18.19 -5.97 16.69
CA LEU A 110 -18.09 -5.06 15.54
C LEU A 110 -18.37 -3.60 15.94
N SER A 111 -19.36 -3.36 16.81
CA SER A 111 -19.67 -2.03 17.38
C SER A 111 -18.49 -1.47 18.20
N TYR A 112 -17.83 -2.33 18.98
CA TYR A 112 -16.63 -1.96 19.74
C TYR A 112 -15.44 -1.65 18.81
N MET A 113 -15.18 -2.50 17.80
CA MET A 113 -14.12 -2.29 16.81
C MET A 113 -14.33 -0.98 16.04
N ASN A 114 -15.55 -0.69 15.61
CA ASN A 114 -15.93 0.58 14.96
C ASN A 114 -15.61 1.84 15.79
N THR A 115 -15.37 1.69 17.11
CA THR A 115 -15.03 2.77 18.05
C THR A 115 -13.55 2.75 18.46
N PHE A 116 -12.95 1.57 18.69
CA PHE A 116 -11.63 1.42 19.32
C PHE A 116 -10.54 0.81 18.43
N TRP A 117 -10.88 0.16 17.31
CA TRP A 117 -9.92 -0.45 16.38
C TRP A 117 -10.06 0.25 15.03
N LYS A 118 -9.40 1.41 14.90
CA LYS A 118 -9.62 2.36 13.80
C LYS A 118 -8.43 2.39 12.84
N ASN A 119 -8.69 2.56 11.55
CA ASN A 119 -7.67 2.98 10.59
C ASN A 119 -7.45 4.51 10.65
N ASP A 120 -6.35 5.01 10.10
CA ASP A 120 -6.19 6.45 9.80
C ASP A 120 -7.15 6.82 8.64
N PRO A 121 -8.06 7.81 8.81
CA PRO A 121 -8.96 8.27 7.75
C PRO A 121 -8.32 8.79 6.46
N ASN A 122 -6.98 8.93 6.40
CA ASN A 122 -6.22 9.28 5.19
C ASN A 122 -5.69 8.04 4.45
N ASP A 123 -5.51 6.90 5.13
CA ASP A 123 -4.82 5.71 4.59
C ASP A 123 -5.78 4.58 4.17
N GLY A 124 -7.03 4.57 4.66
CA GLY A 124 -8.06 3.66 4.15
C GLY A 124 -9.36 3.64 4.96
N SER A 125 -10.19 2.63 4.72
CA SER A 125 -11.32 2.29 5.60
C SER A 125 -10.88 1.44 6.79
N ASP A 126 -11.72 1.37 7.83
CA ASP A 126 -11.50 0.43 8.94
C ASP A 126 -11.58 -1.04 8.49
N GLU A 127 -12.43 -1.32 7.49
CA GLU A 127 -12.65 -2.67 6.96
C GLU A 127 -11.38 -3.22 6.28
N GLU A 128 -10.74 -2.42 5.40
CA GLU A 128 -9.47 -2.77 4.75
C GLU A 128 -8.34 -2.98 5.78
N PHE A 129 -8.42 -2.32 6.94
CA PHE A 129 -7.44 -2.49 8.02
C PHE A 129 -7.70 -3.77 8.83
N TRP A 130 -8.95 -4.10 9.16
CA TRP A 130 -9.27 -5.38 9.80
C TRP A 130 -8.95 -6.56 8.88
N GLU A 131 -9.21 -6.44 7.57
CA GLU A 131 -8.75 -7.41 6.58
C GLU A 131 -7.23 -7.58 6.61
N HIS A 132 -6.47 -6.49 6.72
CA HIS A 132 -5.00 -6.52 6.79
C HIS A 132 -4.49 -7.18 8.08
N GLU A 133 -5.04 -6.86 9.25
CA GLU A 133 -4.65 -7.48 10.52
C GLU A 133 -4.94 -8.98 10.53
N TRP A 134 -6.09 -9.40 10.00
CA TRP A 134 -6.42 -10.81 9.87
C TRP A 134 -5.50 -11.53 8.87
N GLU A 135 -5.36 -11.01 7.65
CA GLU A 135 -4.53 -11.60 6.59
C GLU A 135 -3.06 -11.71 7.01
N THR A 136 -2.51 -10.64 7.60
CA THR A 136 -1.08 -10.53 7.95
C THR A 136 -0.74 -11.29 9.22
N HIS A 137 -1.52 -11.15 10.30
CA HIS A 137 -1.17 -11.65 11.63
C HIS A 137 -2.07 -12.79 12.11
N GLY A 138 -3.39 -12.67 11.91
CA GLY A 138 -4.35 -13.69 12.31
C GLY A 138 -4.09 -15.06 11.64
N THR A 139 -3.75 -15.08 10.35
CA THR A 139 -3.42 -16.33 9.64
C THR A 139 -2.16 -17.04 10.16
N CYS A 140 -1.30 -16.35 10.91
CA CYS A 140 -0.05 -16.86 11.48
C CYS A 140 -0.19 -17.45 12.90
N ILE A 141 -1.36 -17.34 13.53
CA ILE A 141 -1.61 -17.92 14.84
C ILE A 141 -1.98 -19.40 14.67
N SER A 142 -1.06 -20.28 15.07
CA SER A 142 -1.18 -21.74 14.87
C SER A 142 -2.38 -22.38 15.57
N THR A 143 -2.81 -21.85 16.73
CA THR A 143 -4.00 -22.35 17.45
C THR A 143 -5.33 -21.87 16.82
N LEU A 144 -5.27 -21.08 15.75
CA LEU A 144 -6.40 -20.64 14.91
C LEU A 144 -6.37 -21.33 13.53
N ASP A 145 -5.62 -22.42 13.37
CA ASP A 145 -5.75 -23.27 12.17
C ASP A 145 -7.13 -23.96 12.18
N THR A 146 -7.75 -24.10 11.01
CA THR A 146 -9.12 -24.64 10.90
C THR A 146 -9.22 -26.11 11.29
N THR A 147 -8.10 -26.84 11.35
CA THR A 147 -8.01 -28.20 11.89
C THR A 147 -8.12 -28.29 13.42
N CYS A 148 -8.09 -27.16 14.14
CA CYS A 148 -8.21 -27.09 15.60
C CYS A 148 -9.67 -26.98 16.11
N TYR A 149 -10.64 -26.92 15.19
CA TYR A 149 -12.07 -26.81 15.46
C TYR A 149 -12.75 -28.17 15.22
N SER A 150 -13.48 -28.71 16.19
CA SER A 150 -14.05 -30.08 16.08
C SER A 150 -15.09 -30.22 14.97
N ASP A 151 -15.89 -29.18 14.77
CA ASP A 151 -17.02 -29.11 13.85
C ASP A 151 -16.97 -27.80 13.05
N TYR A 152 -15.78 -27.48 12.51
CA TYR A 152 -15.43 -26.19 11.88
C TYR A 152 -16.51 -25.64 10.93
N SER A 153 -17.00 -24.45 11.25
CA SER A 153 -17.82 -23.64 10.35
C SER A 153 -16.93 -22.69 9.53
N PRO A 154 -17.19 -22.46 8.23
CA PRO A 154 -16.35 -21.59 7.40
C PRO A 154 -16.20 -20.19 7.99
N GLN A 155 -14.95 -19.72 8.14
CA GLN A 155 -14.57 -18.41 8.70
C GLN A 155 -14.83 -18.25 10.21
N GLU A 156 -15.07 -19.33 10.96
CA GLU A 156 -15.27 -19.33 12.42
C GLU A 156 -14.04 -18.84 13.21
N GLU A 157 -12.84 -18.94 12.64
CA GLU A 157 -11.61 -18.47 13.30
C GLU A 157 -11.47 -16.93 13.33
N VAL A 158 -12.17 -16.24 12.42
CA VAL A 158 -12.13 -14.78 12.27
C VAL A 158 -12.76 -14.07 13.46
N PRO A 159 -14.04 -14.35 13.86
CA PRO A 159 -14.62 -13.73 15.04
C PRO A 159 -13.88 -14.08 16.32
N ASP A 160 -13.23 -15.26 16.42
CA ASP A 160 -12.43 -15.62 17.58
C ASP A 160 -11.16 -14.76 17.70
N PHE A 161 -10.42 -14.54 16.61
CA PHE A 161 -9.25 -13.63 16.60
C PHE A 161 -9.61 -12.22 17.08
N PHE A 162 -10.62 -11.60 16.46
CA PHE A 162 -11.04 -10.25 16.82
C PHE A 162 -11.61 -10.18 18.25
N GLN A 163 -12.35 -11.21 18.68
CA GLN A 163 -12.88 -11.27 20.04
C GLN A 163 -11.76 -11.38 21.07
N THR A 164 -10.76 -12.21 20.84
CA THR A 164 -9.59 -12.36 21.72
C THR A 164 -8.76 -11.08 21.78
N ALA A 165 -8.43 -10.47 20.64
CA ALA A 165 -7.66 -9.22 20.60
C ALA A 165 -8.38 -8.08 21.35
N VAL A 166 -9.69 -7.92 21.13
CA VAL A 166 -10.52 -6.94 21.85
C VAL A 166 -10.67 -7.26 23.34
N ASN A 167 -10.75 -8.54 23.72
CA ASN A 167 -10.79 -8.94 25.13
C ASN A 167 -9.46 -8.65 25.83
N LEU A 168 -8.34 -8.91 25.16
CA LEU A 168 -6.99 -8.65 25.68
C LEU A 168 -6.75 -7.15 25.86
N PHE A 169 -7.08 -6.33 24.87
CA PHE A 169 -7.03 -4.86 24.95
C PHE A 169 -7.80 -4.30 26.16
N LYS A 170 -8.99 -4.85 26.45
CA LYS A 170 -9.79 -4.47 27.63
C LYS A 170 -9.13 -4.81 28.98
N THR A 171 -8.07 -5.61 29.02
CA THR A 171 -7.28 -5.86 30.25
C THR A 171 -6.16 -4.85 30.47
N VAL A 172 -5.77 -4.09 29.44
CA VAL A 172 -4.63 -3.16 29.44
C VAL A 172 -5.08 -1.75 29.05
N ASP A 173 -5.86 -1.11 29.94
CA ASP A 173 -6.26 0.30 29.78
C ASP A 173 -5.08 1.24 30.05
N THR A 174 -4.27 1.44 29.01
CA THR A 174 -3.10 2.34 29.00
C THR A 174 -3.45 3.76 29.42
N TYR A 175 -4.66 4.26 29.14
CA TYR A 175 -5.06 5.60 29.58
C TYR A 175 -5.21 5.64 31.11
N ALA A 176 -5.91 4.67 31.70
CA ALA A 176 -6.07 4.56 33.14
C ALA A 176 -4.71 4.34 33.85
N PHE A 177 -3.88 3.41 33.34
CA PHE A 177 -2.58 3.06 33.93
C PHE A 177 -1.64 4.29 34.01
N LEU A 178 -1.64 5.13 32.99
CA LEU A 178 -0.88 6.38 32.98
C LEU A 178 -1.53 7.45 33.87
N ALA A 179 -2.86 7.61 33.80
CA ALA A 179 -3.59 8.62 34.56
C ALA A 179 -3.50 8.43 36.08
N ASP A 180 -3.58 7.19 36.58
CA ASP A 180 -3.42 6.86 38.00
C ASP A 180 -2.02 7.18 38.54
N ALA A 181 -1.01 7.19 37.67
CA ALA A 181 0.35 7.65 37.97
C ALA A 181 0.55 9.17 37.79
N GLY A 182 -0.50 9.93 37.43
CA GLY A 182 -0.43 11.36 37.14
C GLY A 182 0.12 11.70 35.74
N ILE A 183 0.29 10.70 34.87
CA ILE A 183 0.74 10.85 33.49
C ILE A 183 -0.51 11.03 32.61
N VAL A 184 -0.87 12.29 32.34
CA VAL A 184 -2.11 12.66 31.64
C VAL A 184 -1.82 13.49 30.39
N PRO A 185 -2.67 13.44 29.34
CA PRO A 185 -2.40 14.16 28.11
C PRO A 185 -2.33 15.68 28.32
N SER A 186 -1.23 16.30 27.89
CA SER A 186 -0.89 17.70 28.14
C SER A 186 -0.07 18.29 27.00
N SER A 187 -0.35 19.55 26.66
CA SER A 187 0.42 20.30 25.65
C SER A 187 1.70 20.94 26.20
N SER A 188 1.94 20.85 27.51
CA SER A 188 3.05 21.51 28.21
C SER A 188 3.85 20.62 29.17
N ALA A 189 3.27 19.52 29.67
CA ALA A 189 4.01 18.57 30.50
C ALA A 189 4.90 17.65 29.65
N THR A 190 5.99 17.18 30.24
CA THR A 190 6.88 16.17 29.66
C THR A 190 7.31 15.18 30.71
N TYR A 191 7.38 13.91 30.32
CA TYR A 191 7.67 12.77 31.18
C TYR A 191 9.00 12.11 30.81
N THR A 192 9.49 11.24 31.68
CA THR A 192 10.62 10.34 31.42
C THR A 192 10.15 8.95 31.01
N ALA A 193 11.00 8.23 30.27
CA ALA A 193 10.74 6.83 29.94
C ALA A 193 10.60 5.98 31.22
N ALA A 194 11.34 6.34 32.29
CA ALA A 194 11.28 5.64 33.58
C ALA A 194 9.94 5.83 34.31
N GLU A 195 9.34 7.03 34.27
CA GLU A 195 8.01 7.28 34.88
C GLU A 195 6.91 6.51 34.14
N ILE A 196 6.90 6.55 32.81
CA ILE A 196 5.95 5.80 31.96
C ILE A 196 6.08 4.29 32.22
N GLN A 197 7.32 3.77 32.23
CA GLN A 197 7.61 2.37 32.52
C GLN A 197 7.28 1.96 33.96
N ALA A 198 7.35 2.87 34.93
CA ALA A 198 6.96 2.60 36.31
C ALA A 198 5.43 2.55 36.47
N ALA A 199 4.70 3.45 35.80
CA ALA A 199 3.25 3.44 35.74
C ALA A 199 2.71 2.14 35.13
N ILE A 200 3.26 1.75 33.97
CA ILE A 200 2.89 0.49 33.30
C ILE A 200 3.20 -0.71 34.20
N ARG A 201 4.41 -0.81 34.78
CA ARG A 201 4.77 -1.90 35.71
C ARG A 201 3.87 -1.99 36.94
N ALA A 202 3.39 -0.85 37.46
CA ALA A 202 2.53 -0.84 38.64
C ALA A 202 1.14 -1.46 38.38
N ALA A 203 0.64 -1.40 37.15
CA ALA A 203 -0.66 -1.95 36.76
C ALA A 203 -0.56 -3.32 36.04
N PHE A 204 0.39 -3.47 35.12
CA PHE A 204 0.60 -4.67 34.28
C PHE A 204 1.54 -5.71 34.91
N GLY A 205 2.35 -5.31 35.90
CA GLY A 205 3.37 -6.15 36.54
C GLY A 205 4.69 -6.30 35.75
N PHE A 206 4.66 -6.09 34.43
CA PHE A 206 5.81 -6.24 33.52
C PHE A 206 6.15 -4.93 32.79
N GLU A 207 7.29 -4.92 32.10
CA GLU A 207 7.63 -3.84 31.16
C GLU A 207 6.79 -3.96 29.88
N ALA A 208 6.59 -2.85 29.16
CA ALA A 208 5.97 -2.82 27.83
C ALA A 208 6.92 -2.09 26.86
N THR A 209 6.86 -2.39 25.57
CA THR A 209 7.64 -1.59 24.59
C THR A 209 6.90 -0.29 24.31
N ILE A 210 7.56 0.84 24.52
CA ILE A 210 6.98 2.18 24.29
C ILE A 210 7.69 2.86 23.11
N GLN A 211 6.93 3.42 22.16
CA GLN A 211 7.45 4.10 20.98
C GLN A 211 7.08 5.59 20.97
N CYS A 212 7.94 6.41 20.36
CA CYS A 212 7.77 7.86 20.34
C CYS A 212 8.06 8.50 18.97
N SER A 213 7.03 8.97 18.27
CA SER A 213 7.18 9.81 17.09
C SER A 213 7.46 11.26 17.47
N SER A 214 8.52 11.85 16.89
CA SER A 214 8.90 13.27 17.07
C SER A 214 9.06 13.72 18.55
N GLY A 215 9.30 12.79 19.47
CA GLY A 215 9.38 13.05 20.92
C GLY A 215 8.03 13.19 21.64
N ALA A 216 6.92 12.84 20.98
CA ALA A 216 5.66 12.50 21.63
C ALA A 216 5.56 10.98 21.82
N LEU A 217 4.88 10.53 22.87
CA LEU A 217 4.49 9.14 23.08
C LEU A 217 3.39 8.78 22.08
N ASP A 218 3.57 7.66 21.37
CA ASP A 218 2.83 7.37 20.13
C ASP A 218 2.24 5.95 20.13
N GLU A 219 3.04 4.96 20.55
CA GLU A 219 2.62 3.54 20.63
C GLU A 219 3.04 2.91 21.96
N ILE A 220 2.25 1.95 22.47
CA ILE A 220 2.61 1.07 23.58
C ILE A 220 2.21 -0.38 23.25
N TRP A 221 3.14 -1.32 23.41
CA TRP A 221 2.99 -2.72 23.05
C TRP A 221 3.12 -3.63 24.28
N TYR A 222 2.10 -4.46 24.53
CA TYR A 222 2.00 -5.36 25.68
C TYR A 222 2.26 -6.81 25.28
N SER A 223 3.20 -7.48 25.95
CA SER A 223 3.59 -8.87 25.67
C SER A 223 2.89 -9.87 26.58
N PHE A 224 2.41 -10.96 25.99
CA PHE A 224 1.72 -12.05 26.70
C PHE A 224 2.17 -13.44 26.23
N ASP A 225 2.59 -14.28 27.17
CA ASP A 225 2.80 -15.71 26.91
C ASP A 225 1.45 -16.45 27.10
N VAL A 226 1.15 -17.43 26.24
CA VAL A 226 -0.19 -18.05 26.14
C VAL A 226 -0.17 -19.46 26.70
N LEU A 227 -1.03 -19.73 27.68
CA LEU A 227 -1.23 -21.06 28.26
C LEU A 227 -2.41 -21.77 27.56
N GLY A 228 -2.11 -22.52 26.49
CA GLY A 228 -3.11 -23.26 25.69
C GLY A 228 -3.39 -22.63 24.33
N SER A 229 -4.65 -22.74 23.87
CA SER A 229 -5.13 -22.07 22.64
C SER A 229 -5.32 -20.57 22.85
N VAL A 230 -5.18 -19.77 21.79
CA VAL A 230 -5.47 -18.32 21.78
C VAL A 230 -6.97 -18.00 21.97
N VAL A 231 -7.87 -18.96 21.75
CA VAL A 231 -9.33 -18.78 21.95
C VAL A 231 -9.78 -19.10 23.38
N THR A 232 -9.22 -20.16 23.98
CA THR A 232 -9.73 -20.75 25.24
C THR A 232 -8.70 -20.81 26.37
N GLY A 233 -7.44 -20.47 26.10
CA GLY A 233 -6.34 -20.48 27.05
C GLY A 233 -6.22 -19.21 27.89
N THR A 234 -5.17 -19.16 28.72
CA THR A 234 -4.91 -18.04 29.63
C THR A 234 -3.71 -17.23 29.17
N PHE A 235 -3.91 -15.93 28.97
CA PHE A 235 -2.86 -14.96 28.68
C PHE A 235 -2.12 -14.57 29.96
N GLN A 236 -0.80 -14.68 29.97
CA GLN A 236 0.05 -14.30 31.10
C GLN A 236 0.95 -13.13 30.68
N PRO A 237 0.87 -11.96 31.35
CA PRO A 237 1.80 -10.86 31.13
C PRO A 237 3.27 -11.32 31.16
N ALA A 238 4.04 -10.87 30.18
CA ALA A 238 5.41 -11.32 29.93
C ALA A 238 6.34 -10.13 29.63
N THR A 239 7.64 -10.34 29.76
CA THR A 239 8.64 -9.35 29.34
C THR A 239 8.72 -9.31 27.81
N PRO A 240 8.70 -8.12 27.18
CA PRO A 240 8.90 -7.99 25.74
C PRO A 240 10.25 -8.56 25.28
N VAL A 241 10.20 -9.36 24.23
CA VAL A 241 11.36 -9.83 23.47
C VAL A 241 11.60 -8.93 22.25
N GLY A 242 12.84 -8.81 21.79
CA GLY A 242 13.17 -8.03 20.60
C GLY A 242 13.24 -6.51 20.79
N GLN A 243 12.19 -5.80 20.37
CA GLN A 243 12.28 -4.38 20.01
C GLN A 243 12.51 -3.46 21.21
N SER A 244 13.59 -2.68 21.14
CA SER A 244 13.91 -1.60 22.09
C SER A 244 13.06 -0.35 21.83
N SER A 245 12.65 0.32 22.90
CA SER A 245 11.97 1.63 22.85
C SER A 245 12.72 2.68 22.01
N SER A 246 11.99 3.40 21.16
CA SER A 246 12.48 4.58 20.43
C SER A 246 12.42 5.89 21.25
N CYS A 247 11.79 5.88 22.43
CA CYS A 247 11.63 7.07 23.26
C CYS A 247 12.93 7.57 23.88
N SER A 248 13.09 8.90 23.95
CA SER A 248 14.18 9.52 24.73
C SER A 248 13.99 9.28 26.22
N SER A 249 15.09 9.15 26.97
CA SER A 249 15.03 8.89 28.42
C SER A 249 14.26 9.95 29.21
N SER A 250 14.21 11.19 28.71
CA SER A 250 13.44 12.30 29.25
C SER A 250 12.85 13.17 28.14
N GLY A 251 11.83 13.98 28.46
CA GLY A 251 11.27 14.98 27.55
C GLY A 251 10.11 14.48 26.67
N ILE A 252 9.58 13.28 26.95
CA ILE A 252 8.50 12.65 26.20
C ILE A 252 7.20 13.44 26.43
N LYS A 253 6.49 13.80 25.36
CA LYS A 253 5.19 14.48 25.44
C LYS A 253 4.05 13.47 25.29
N TYR A 254 3.09 13.47 26.20
CA TYR A 254 1.82 12.76 26.01
C TYR A 254 0.79 13.81 25.57
N LEU A 255 0.48 13.92 24.28
CA LEU A 255 -0.27 15.05 23.73
C LEU A 255 -1.79 14.85 23.80
N PRO A 256 -2.63 15.87 24.07
CA PRO A 256 -4.07 15.69 24.17
C PRO A 256 -4.73 15.47 22.80
N LYS A 257 -5.52 14.38 22.67
CA LYS A 257 -6.42 14.17 21.53
C LYS A 257 -7.46 15.32 21.46
N PRO A 258 -7.74 15.91 20.28
CA PRO A 258 -8.72 17.01 20.14
C PRO A 258 -10.17 16.55 20.38
N SER A 259 -10.92 17.33 21.17
CA SER A 259 -12.27 16.95 21.64
C SER A 259 -13.37 17.12 20.58
N GLY A 260 -13.85 16.02 20.01
CA GLY A 260 -15.08 15.95 19.22
C GLY A 260 -16.26 15.38 20.04
N THR A 261 -17.42 16.04 20.01
CA THR A 261 -18.58 15.66 20.85
C THR A 261 -19.54 14.71 20.12
N SER A 262 -19.73 13.50 20.65
CA SER A 262 -20.78 12.57 20.20
C SER A 262 -22.13 12.83 20.89
N ILE A 263 -23.23 12.43 20.25
CA ILE A 263 -24.61 12.69 20.71
C ILE A 263 -25.31 11.37 21.04
N SER A 264 -25.95 11.30 22.22
CA SER A 264 -27.04 10.36 22.53
C SER A 264 -28.11 11.08 23.37
N ARG A 265 -29.39 10.69 23.26
CA ARG A 265 -30.51 11.61 23.59
C ARG A 265 -31.83 10.95 24.01
N SER A 266 -31.99 10.68 25.30
CA SER A 266 -33.29 10.46 26.01
C SER A 266 -33.04 10.47 27.54
N SER A 267 -33.99 10.78 28.43
CA SER A 267 -35.27 11.49 28.33
C SER A 267 -35.66 12.12 29.69
N THR A 268 -36.29 13.29 29.65
CA THR A 268 -36.87 14.09 30.78
C THR A 268 -38.26 13.56 31.22
N PRO A 269 -39.04 14.17 32.18
CA PRO A 269 -38.79 15.26 33.16
C PRO A 269 -39.36 14.98 34.60
N THR A 270 -39.48 16.05 35.43
CA THR A 270 -40.59 16.36 36.40
C THR A 270 -40.20 16.47 37.89
N SER A 271 -40.63 17.44 38.71
CA SER A 271 -40.90 18.89 38.52
C SER A 271 -41.08 19.62 39.89
N THR A 272 -40.92 20.96 39.93
CA THR A 272 -41.63 21.93 40.83
C THR A 272 -41.40 21.86 42.37
N SER A 273 -41.58 22.94 43.19
CA SER A 273 -41.98 24.35 42.96
C SER A 273 -41.58 25.26 44.14
N ARG A 274 -41.17 26.52 43.83
CA ARG A 274 -41.40 27.84 44.53
C ARG A 274 -41.30 27.90 46.08
N THR A 275 -40.75 28.97 46.69
CA THR A 275 -41.23 30.37 46.60
C THR A 275 -40.13 31.39 47.02
N SER A 276 -40.40 32.69 46.87
CA SER A 276 -39.42 33.78 46.72
C SER A 276 -39.20 34.73 47.91
N THR A 277 -37.96 35.24 48.08
CA THR A 277 -37.71 36.64 48.49
C THR A 277 -36.33 37.20 48.08
N SER A 278 -36.33 38.46 47.61
CA SER A 278 -35.24 39.48 47.61
C SER A 278 -33.74 39.07 47.65
N THR A 279 -33.05 39.18 46.51
CA THR A 279 -32.21 40.37 46.19
C THR A 279 -31.70 40.29 44.74
N THR A 280 -31.71 41.42 44.02
CA THR A 280 -31.47 41.47 42.57
C THR A 280 -29.99 41.69 42.23
N ARG A 281 -29.38 40.72 41.54
CA ARG A 281 -28.15 40.92 40.75
C ARG A 281 -28.50 40.85 39.26
N GLY A 282 -28.26 41.93 38.54
CA GLY A 282 -28.38 41.96 37.08
C GLY A 282 -27.29 41.11 36.42
N GLY A 283 -27.59 40.54 35.25
CA GLY A 283 -26.65 39.68 34.53
C GLY A 283 -25.49 40.44 33.88
N SER A 284 -24.40 39.73 33.61
CA SER A 284 -23.22 40.20 32.87
C SER A 284 -23.01 39.34 31.62
N SER A 285 -22.71 39.99 30.50
CA SER A 285 -22.32 39.33 29.23
C SER A 285 -21.06 38.47 29.40
N PRO A 286 -20.76 37.52 28.46
CA PRO A 286 -19.46 36.86 28.42
C PRO A 286 -18.33 37.89 28.42
N THR A 287 -17.41 37.76 29.37
CA THR A 287 -16.34 38.73 29.62
C THR A 287 -15.37 38.79 28.44
N PRO A 288 -15.15 39.96 27.80
CA PRO A 288 -14.12 40.10 26.77
C PRO A 288 -12.73 39.87 27.36
N THR A 289 -11.95 38.95 26.80
CA THR A 289 -10.54 38.79 27.17
C THR A 289 -9.73 39.85 26.41
N GLY A 290 -9.42 40.94 27.11
CA GLY A 290 -8.79 42.12 26.51
C GLY A 290 -7.30 41.96 26.19
N GLY A 291 -6.77 42.90 25.39
CA GLY A 291 -5.33 43.18 25.32
C GLY A 291 -4.43 42.17 24.60
N PHE A 292 -4.94 41.39 23.63
CA PHE A 292 -4.09 40.53 22.81
C PHE A 292 -3.02 41.33 22.06
N SER A 293 -1.77 40.84 22.05
CA SER A 293 -0.68 41.47 21.30
C SER A 293 0.33 40.44 20.79
N GLY A 294 0.94 40.73 19.64
CA GLY A 294 1.81 39.81 18.91
C GLY A 294 1.40 39.65 17.45
N SER A 295 2.23 38.98 16.65
CA SER A 295 2.00 38.74 15.22
C SER A 295 1.47 37.33 14.94
N GLY A 296 0.47 37.22 14.06
CA GLY A 296 -0.25 35.97 13.78
C GLY A 296 -1.09 35.99 12.51
N PHE A 297 -1.63 34.85 12.12
CA PHE A 297 -2.54 34.74 10.97
C PHE A 297 -3.99 34.92 11.41
N LEU A 298 -4.85 35.51 10.58
CA LEU A 298 -6.30 35.46 10.75
C LEU A 298 -6.86 34.28 9.93
N ASN A 299 -7.10 33.15 10.58
CA ASN A 299 -7.72 32.00 9.93
C ASN A 299 -9.22 32.25 9.67
N ALA A 300 -9.84 31.49 8.76
CA ALA A 300 -11.26 31.58 8.43
C ALA A 300 -11.89 30.17 8.40
N VAL A 301 -12.92 29.99 9.22
CA VAL A 301 -13.53 28.70 9.56
C VAL A 301 -15.01 28.72 9.16
N THR A 302 -15.46 27.75 8.36
CA THR A 302 -16.89 27.50 8.10
C THR A 302 -17.24 26.06 8.42
N SER A 303 -18.48 25.83 8.87
CA SER A 303 -18.99 24.50 9.27
C SER A 303 -18.10 23.69 10.24
N GLY A 304 -17.26 24.38 11.02
CA GLY A 304 -16.35 23.77 12.01
C GLY A 304 -14.93 23.45 11.51
N SER A 305 -14.67 23.51 10.19
CA SER A 305 -13.35 23.23 9.62
C SER A 305 -12.66 24.52 9.12
N GLN A 306 -11.33 24.57 9.15
CA GLN A 306 -10.59 25.71 8.61
C GLN A 306 -10.64 25.70 7.08
N SER A 307 -11.53 26.53 6.55
CA SER A 307 -11.81 26.64 5.11
C SER A 307 -10.84 27.61 4.39
N GLY A 308 -10.13 28.48 5.12
CA GLY A 308 -9.08 29.34 4.57
C GLY A 308 -8.52 30.33 5.60
N CYS A 309 -8.17 31.53 5.14
CA CYS A 309 -7.66 32.62 5.99
C CYS A 309 -7.77 33.99 5.31
N LEU A 310 -7.70 35.07 6.10
CA LEU A 310 -7.68 36.44 5.58
C LEU A 310 -6.29 36.81 5.04
N ILE A 311 -6.28 37.53 3.92
CA ILE A 311 -5.09 38.06 3.26
C ILE A 311 -4.95 39.55 3.50
N SER A 312 -3.79 40.14 3.14
CA SER A 312 -3.34 41.44 3.68
C SER A 312 -4.30 42.63 3.53
N SER A 313 -5.25 42.59 2.59
CA SER A 313 -6.33 43.56 2.37
C SER A 313 -7.50 43.47 3.36
N GLY A 314 -7.68 42.36 4.08
CA GLY A 314 -8.85 42.05 4.92
C GLY A 314 -9.80 41.01 4.31
N THR A 315 -9.67 40.72 3.01
CA THR A 315 -10.50 39.73 2.29
C THR A 315 -10.11 38.29 2.63
N TRP A 316 -11.07 37.36 2.56
CA TRP A 316 -10.88 35.93 2.80
C TRP A 316 -10.48 35.19 1.51
N PHE A 317 -9.48 34.31 1.64
CA PHE A 317 -8.99 33.43 0.58
C PHE A 317 -8.79 31.99 1.08
N THR A 318 -8.93 31.00 0.20
CA THR A 318 -8.93 29.56 0.56
C THR A 318 -7.75 28.76 0.01
N THR A 319 -7.04 29.26 -1.01
CA THR A 319 -6.00 28.51 -1.74
C THR A 319 -4.58 29.09 -1.65
N GLY A 320 -4.40 30.21 -0.93
CA GLY A 320 -3.14 30.95 -0.86
C GLY A 320 -2.61 31.19 0.56
N THR A 321 -1.45 31.84 0.64
CA THR A 321 -0.75 32.10 1.91
C THR A 321 -1.48 33.15 2.75
N CYS A 322 -1.80 32.80 3.99
CA CYS A 322 -2.41 33.68 4.98
C CYS A 322 -1.54 34.91 5.27
N ALA A 323 -2.15 36.07 5.47
CA ALA A 323 -1.39 37.26 5.84
C ALA A 323 -1.12 37.30 7.35
N THR A 324 0.07 37.74 7.72
CA THR A 324 0.42 38.03 9.11
C THR A 324 -0.13 39.41 9.49
N TYR A 325 -0.92 39.43 10.56
CA TYR A 325 -1.44 40.59 11.25
C TYR A 325 -0.70 40.77 12.57
N THR A 326 -0.30 41.99 12.88
CA THR A 326 0.21 42.36 14.19
C THR A 326 -0.93 42.94 15.02
N ALA A 327 -1.26 42.28 16.12
CA ALA A 327 -2.15 42.80 17.14
C ALA A 327 -1.38 43.68 18.12
N THR A 328 -1.96 44.84 18.47
CA THR A 328 -1.41 45.79 19.45
C THR A 328 -2.49 46.10 20.48
N SER A 329 -2.22 45.83 21.76
CA SER A 329 -3.16 46.10 22.87
C SER A 329 -3.60 47.57 22.88
N SER A 330 -4.91 47.81 23.01
CA SER A 330 -5.51 49.14 22.89
C SER A 330 -6.82 49.22 23.68
N GLY A 331 -6.79 49.92 24.81
CA GLY A 331 -7.93 50.03 25.72
C GLY A 331 -8.32 48.67 26.33
N SER A 332 -9.60 48.31 26.25
CA SER A 332 -10.13 46.99 26.65
C SER A 332 -9.95 45.89 25.59
N GLY A 333 -9.32 46.21 24.46
CA GLY A 333 -9.17 45.32 23.30
C GLY A 333 -7.79 45.44 22.66
N PHE A 334 -7.73 45.29 21.34
CA PHE A 334 -6.52 45.43 20.54
C PHE A 334 -6.84 45.95 19.14
N THR A 335 -5.91 46.70 18.55
CA THR A 335 -5.96 47.04 17.12
C THR A 335 -5.19 46.01 16.31
N LEU A 336 -5.56 45.84 15.04
CA LEU A 336 -4.88 44.94 14.09
C LEU A 336 -4.25 45.74 12.96
N ARG A 337 -3.07 45.30 12.51
CA ARG A 337 -2.35 45.90 11.37
C ARG A 337 -1.75 44.82 10.48
N SER A 338 -1.95 44.92 9.16
CA SER A 338 -1.33 44.06 8.15
C SER A 338 -0.17 44.78 7.45
N SER A 339 0.46 44.11 6.48
CA SER A 339 1.42 44.74 5.56
C SER A 339 0.83 45.81 4.64
N LYS A 340 -0.51 45.92 4.53
CA LYS A 340 -1.20 46.98 3.78
C LYS A 340 -1.54 48.21 4.61
N GLY A 341 -1.63 48.06 5.94
CA GLY A 341 -1.92 49.15 6.86
C GLY A 341 -2.78 48.72 8.04
N ASN A 342 -3.40 49.69 8.72
CA ASN A 342 -4.28 49.43 9.85
C ASN A 342 -5.55 48.73 9.38
N CYS A 343 -6.09 47.82 10.19
CA CYS A 343 -7.36 47.18 9.93
C CYS A 343 -8.52 47.95 10.60
N ALA A 344 -9.63 48.06 9.88
CA ALA A 344 -10.82 48.77 10.30
C ALA A 344 -12.10 48.05 9.89
N ILE A 345 -13.21 48.39 10.54
CA ILE A 345 -14.56 48.10 10.05
C ILE A 345 -15.13 49.37 9.43
N GLU A 346 -15.18 49.43 8.11
CA GLU A 346 -15.71 50.56 7.35
C GLU A 346 -16.91 50.09 6.52
N ASN A 347 -18.06 50.76 6.64
CA ASN A 347 -19.34 50.33 6.02
C ASN A 347 -19.73 48.86 6.30
N SER A 348 -19.44 48.36 7.52
CA SER A 348 -19.57 46.96 7.94
C SER A 348 -18.65 45.96 7.23
N GLU A 349 -17.64 46.40 6.50
CA GLU A 349 -16.62 45.58 5.84
C GLU A 349 -15.29 45.59 6.62
N PHE A 350 -14.66 44.42 6.78
CA PHE A 350 -13.33 44.28 7.38
C PHE A 350 -12.25 44.56 6.32
N THR A 351 -11.59 45.71 6.40
CA THR A 351 -10.54 46.13 5.43
C THR A 351 -9.27 46.58 6.13
N CYS A 352 -8.12 46.41 5.47
CA CYS A 352 -6.82 46.86 5.98
C CYS A 352 -6.03 47.62 4.90
N ALA A 353 -5.88 48.94 5.08
CA ALA A 353 -5.09 49.79 4.20
C ALA A 353 -4.43 50.97 4.96
N SER A 354 -3.55 51.69 4.29
CA SER A 354 -2.66 52.69 4.91
C SER A 354 -3.37 53.98 5.37
N GLY A 355 -4.60 54.22 4.92
CA GLY A 355 -5.42 55.37 5.34
C GLY A 355 -6.42 55.05 6.47
N ASN A 356 -6.61 53.79 6.82
CA ASN A 356 -7.72 53.36 7.67
C ASN A 356 -7.51 53.76 9.14
N THR A 357 -8.59 54.19 9.79
CA THR A 357 -8.58 54.48 11.23
C THR A 357 -8.69 53.17 12.00
N ALA A 358 -7.64 52.81 12.73
CA ALA A 358 -7.51 51.50 13.37
C ALA A 358 -8.69 51.20 14.32
N THR A 359 -9.48 50.16 13.99
CA THR A 359 -10.60 49.72 14.81
C THR A 359 -10.11 48.86 15.97
N VAL A 360 -10.71 49.04 17.16
CA VAL A 360 -10.43 48.21 18.33
C VAL A 360 -11.33 46.98 18.32
N PHE A 361 -10.69 45.82 18.25
CA PHE A 361 -11.30 44.50 18.34
C PHE A 361 -11.13 43.93 19.75
N THR A 362 -11.93 42.94 20.12
CA THR A 362 -11.76 42.16 21.35
C THR A 362 -11.55 40.68 21.01
N ALA A 363 -11.21 39.87 22.01
CA ALA A 363 -11.26 38.41 21.89
C ALA A 363 -12.37 37.85 22.78
N ILE A 364 -13.04 36.81 22.29
CA ILE A 364 -14.00 36.00 23.06
C ILE A 364 -13.70 34.54 22.73
N ASN A 365 -13.31 33.75 23.74
CA ASN A 365 -12.91 32.34 23.59
C ASN A 365 -11.82 32.10 22.51
N GLY A 366 -10.86 33.03 22.38
CA GLY A 366 -9.78 32.97 21.39
C GLY A 366 -10.17 33.35 19.95
N LEU A 367 -11.46 33.60 19.69
CA LEU A 367 -11.94 34.12 18.42
C LEU A 367 -11.85 35.65 18.39
N LEU A 368 -11.59 36.21 17.20
CA LEU A 368 -11.73 37.64 16.97
C LEU A 368 -13.18 38.07 17.18
N ALA A 369 -13.39 39.18 17.89
CA ALA A 369 -14.70 39.75 18.12
C ALA A 369 -14.75 41.26 17.78
N TYR A 370 -15.89 41.70 17.27
CA TYR A 370 -16.22 43.10 17.05
C TYR A 370 -17.61 43.40 17.64
N SER A 371 -17.72 44.50 18.40
CA SER A 371 -18.98 44.89 19.09
C SER A 371 -19.65 43.77 19.91
N GLY A 372 -18.87 42.84 20.45
CA GLY A 372 -19.35 41.68 21.22
C GLY A 372 -19.75 40.45 20.40
N SER A 373 -19.71 40.51 19.06
CA SER A 373 -19.95 39.37 18.16
C SER A 373 -18.63 38.76 17.67
N THR A 374 -18.54 37.43 17.65
CA THR A 374 -17.49 36.66 16.97
C THR A 374 -17.90 36.18 15.57
N ALA A 375 -19.12 36.50 15.14
CA ALA A 375 -19.64 36.11 13.83
C ALA A 375 -19.30 37.17 12.78
N PHE A 376 -18.53 36.76 11.78
CA PHE A 376 -18.33 37.50 10.54
C PHE A 376 -19.01 36.71 9.39
N TYR A 377 -19.28 37.40 8.29
CA TYR A 377 -20.05 36.87 7.16
C TYR A 377 -19.30 37.10 5.85
N ALA A 378 -19.50 36.25 4.86
CA ALA A 378 -19.03 36.44 3.49
C ALA A 378 -20.17 36.13 2.52
N THR A 379 -20.13 36.69 1.31
CA THR A 379 -21.16 36.45 0.29
C THR A 379 -21.14 35.01 -0.25
N ALA A 380 -19.97 34.36 -0.23
CA ALA A 380 -19.80 32.93 -0.54
C ALA A 380 -18.48 32.41 0.08
N VAL A 381 -18.34 31.08 0.18
CA VAL A 381 -17.05 30.42 0.39
C VAL A 381 -16.19 30.60 -0.88
N PRO A 382 -14.99 31.25 -0.82
CA PRO A 382 -14.18 31.44 -2.00
C PRO A 382 -13.60 30.11 -2.53
N SER A 383 -13.61 29.92 -3.84
CA SER A 383 -12.98 28.76 -4.50
C SER A 383 -11.99 29.19 -5.58
N GLY A 384 -10.96 28.37 -5.82
CA GLY A 384 -9.91 28.68 -6.79
C GLY A 384 -9.13 29.95 -6.44
N GLN A 385 -9.04 30.89 -7.40
CA GLN A 385 -8.38 32.19 -7.23
C GLN A 385 -9.34 33.31 -6.79
N THR A 386 -10.61 32.99 -6.52
CA THR A 386 -11.62 33.96 -6.08
C THR A 386 -11.38 34.36 -4.62
N GLN A 387 -11.55 35.64 -4.29
CA GLN A 387 -11.53 36.15 -2.91
C GLN A 387 -12.95 36.57 -2.51
N ALA A 388 -13.30 36.42 -1.23
CA ALA A 388 -14.57 36.91 -0.69
C ALA A 388 -14.33 38.06 0.29
N THR A 389 -15.20 39.06 0.23
CA THR A 389 -15.23 40.15 1.20
C THR A 389 -15.85 39.69 2.52
N VAL A 390 -15.31 40.18 3.64
CA VAL A 390 -15.71 39.81 5.00
C VAL A 390 -16.46 40.96 5.66
N TYR A 391 -17.67 40.69 6.14
CA TYR A 391 -18.60 41.66 6.71
C TYR A 391 -18.94 41.36 8.18
N THR A 392 -19.24 42.41 8.96
CA THR A 392 -19.69 42.30 10.36
C THR A 392 -21.22 42.16 10.51
N SER A 393 -21.96 42.16 9.40
CA SER A 393 -23.42 42.03 9.35
C SER A 393 -23.84 41.22 8.13
N SER A 394 -24.96 40.50 8.23
CA SER A 394 -25.45 39.62 7.17
C SER A 394 -26.00 40.39 5.97
N HIS A 395 -25.18 40.61 4.94
CA HIS A 395 -25.69 40.86 3.60
C HIS A 395 -26.33 39.59 3.03
N SER A 396 -27.38 39.75 2.22
CA SER A 396 -28.35 38.69 1.94
C SER A 396 -27.82 37.56 1.05
N THR A 397 -28.46 36.39 1.15
CA THR A 397 -28.37 35.23 0.25
C THR A 397 -27.10 34.36 0.27
N SER A 398 -26.42 34.25 1.42
CA SER A 398 -25.76 32.98 1.82
C SER A 398 -26.03 32.68 3.30
N ARG A 399 -25.87 31.42 3.71
CA ARG A 399 -26.12 30.92 5.08
C ARG A 399 -24.85 30.55 5.84
N ASP A 400 -23.68 30.87 5.28
CA ASP A 400 -22.36 30.51 5.84
C ASP A 400 -21.85 31.57 6.83
N SER A 401 -21.70 31.21 8.10
CA SER A 401 -21.02 32.04 9.10
C SER A 401 -19.51 31.75 9.08
N VAL A 402 -18.69 32.79 8.95
CA VAL A 402 -17.22 32.69 8.94
C VAL A 402 -16.69 33.10 10.31
N ARG A 403 -15.91 32.23 10.95
CA ARG A 403 -15.26 32.52 12.26
C ARG A 403 -13.76 32.70 12.07
N ALA A 404 -13.17 33.67 12.78
CA ALA A 404 -11.75 34.01 12.63
C ALA A 404 -10.94 33.87 13.93
N VAL A 405 -9.70 33.40 13.79
CA VAL A 405 -8.78 33.00 14.89
C VAL A 405 -7.42 33.67 14.69
N VAL A 406 -6.75 34.12 15.77
CA VAL A 406 -5.41 34.77 15.75
C VAL A 406 -4.40 33.95 16.57
N THR A 407 -3.15 33.82 16.10
CA THR A 407 -2.10 32.96 16.72
C THR A 407 -0.73 33.65 16.86
N GLY A 408 -0.24 33.89 18.09
CA GLY A 408 0.94 34.73 18.38
C GLY A 408 2.35 34.09 18.19
N ALA A 409 3.41 34.90 18.37
CA ALA A 409 4.80 34.60 17.97
C ALA A 409 5.82 34.41 19.13
N ARG A 410 7.08 34.06 18.77
CA ARG A 410 8.17 33.52 19.64
C ARG A 410 9.23 34.54 20.08
N ASP A 411 9.97 34.21 21.16
CA ASP A 411 11.41 34.49 21.41
C ASP A 411 11.92 33.58 22.57
N ASN A 412 13.19 33.55 23.02
CA ASN A 412 14.43 33.11 22.34
C ASN A 412 15.57 32.86 23.39
N LEU A 413 16.73 32.32 22.97
CA LEU A 413 18.01 31.98 23.69
C LEU A 413 18.26 30.46 23.89
N GLY A 414 19.41 29.87 23.55
CA GLY A 414 20.57 30.37 22.78
C GLY A 414 21.72 29.34 22.60
N LEU A 415 22.55 29.53 21.55
CA LEU A 415 24.03 29.39 21.43
C LEU A 415 24.81 28.32 22.28
N MET A 416 25.87 27.60 21.82
CA MET A 416 26.68 27.66 20.59
C MET A 416 27.57 26.38 20.37
N ARG A 417 27.86 26.04 19.10
CA ARG A 417 29.09 25.41 18.51
C ARG A 417 29.89 24.23 19.13
N GLN A 418 29.95 23.14 18.34
CA GLN A 418 31.12 22.51 17.64
C GLN A 418 32.38 21.94 18.34
N ASP A 419 32.90 20.88 17.69
CA ASP A 419 34.22 20.20 17.78
C ASP A 419 34.47 19.37 19.08
N GLU A 420 35.24 18.27 19.14
CA GLU A 420 36.30 17.71 18.25
C GLU A 420 36.01 16.28 17.69
N PHE A 421 37.04 15.56 17.21
CA PHE A 421 36.97 14.42 16.27
C PHE A 421 38.24 13.50 16.40
N TRP A 422 38.15 12.20 16.03
CA TRP A 422 39.25 11.18 15.89
C TRP A 422 39.76 10.48 17.19
N PHE A 423 40.28 9.23 17.22
CA PHE A 423 40.08 7.96 16.45
C PHE A 423 40.97 6.83 17.07
N LEU A 424 40.82 5.55 16.63
CA LEU A 424 41.64 4.35 16.98
C LEU A 424 41.60 3.84 18.46
N SER A 425 41.82 2.55 18.79
CA SER A 425 41.66 1.29 18.03
C SER A 425 41.77 0.00 18.90
N CYS A 426 41.21 -1.10 18.36
CA CYS A 426 41.66 -2.51 18.43
C CYS A 426 42.03 -3.23 19.75
N LEU A 427 41.37 -4.39 19.97
CA LEU A 427 42.06 -5.67 20.26
C LEU A 427 41.20 -6.89 19.82
N VAL A 428 41.83 -8.07 19.67
CA VAL A 428 41.24 -9.40 19.36
C VAL A 428 40.91 -9.64 17.86
N LEU A 429 40.21 -10.74 17.51
CA LEU A 429 40.48 -11.65 16.37
C LEU A 429 39.23 -11.90 15.50
N PHE A 430 39.25 -12.29 14.21
CA PHE A 430 40.30 -12.66 13.22
C PHE A 430 40.78 -14.15 13.17
N TYR A 431 40.45 -14.87 12.08
CA TYR A 431 40.71 -16.30 11.77
C TYR A 431 39.94 -17.31 12.67
N ASN A 432 39.38 -18.45 12.21
CA ASN A 432 39.49 -19.24 10.96
C ASN A 432 38.11 -19.87 10.57
N SER A 433 37.90 -20.63 9.48
CA SER A 433 38.31 -20.57 8.05
C SER A 433 37.85 -21.83 7.28
N TYR A 434 37.09 -21.68 6.17
CA TYR A 434 36.77 -22.73 5.15
C TYR A 434 35.92 -23.93 5.70
N THR A 435 35.19 -24.77 4.93
CA THR A 435 35.03 -24.95 3.47
C THR A 435 33.58 -25.38 3.10
N LYS A 436 33.29 -25.63 1.81
CA LYS A 436 31.98 -26.08 1.26
C LYS A 436 31.65 -27.57 1.57
N GLN A 437 30.42 -27.96 1.14
CA GLN A 437 29.98 -29.31 0.72
C GLN A 437 29.63 -30.31 1.85
N ASP A 438 28.69 -31.26 1.67
CA ASP A 438 27.89 -31.65 0.48
C ASP A 438 26.39 -31.84 0.86
N ALA A 439 25.51 -31.99 -0.15
CA ALA A 439 24.13 -32.44 0.05
C ALA A 439 24.02 -33.98 0.02
N HIS A 440 23.10 -34.56 0.80
CA HIS A 440 22.22 -35.67 0.37
C HIS A 440 21.22 -36.06 1.47
N TYR A 441 20.22 -36.87 1.08
CA TYR A 441 19.19 -37.52 1.93
C TYR A 441 18.08 -36.55 2.44
N GLU A 442 16.80 -36.67 2.04
CA GLU A 442 16.09 -37.68 1.23
C GLU A 442 15.40 -37.09 -0.01
N ILE A 443 15.68 -37.66 -1.19
CA ILE A 443 14.67 -37.84 -2.25
C ILE A 443 14.68 -39.33 -2.59
N SER A 444 13.93 -40.09 -1.80
CA SER A 444 13.53 -41.47 -2.10
C SER A 444 12.03 -41.49 -2.35
N LYS A 445 11.64 -41.87 -3.58
CA LYS A 445 10.33 -41.61 -4.24
C LYS A 445 10.29 -40.17 -4.79
N VAL A 446 9.78 -39.90 -6.00
CA VAL A 446 8.98 -40.76 -6.88
C VAL A 446 9.66 -41.01 -8.23
N LEU A 447 9.87 -42.29 -8.56
CA LEU A 447 9.70 -42.82 -9.91
C LEU A 447 8.86 -44.10 -9.83
N ASN A 448 8.05 -44.34 -10.87
CA ASN A 448 7.18 -45.52 -11.07
C ASN A 448 6.05 -45.80 -10.06
N LYS A 449 4.88 -45.20 -10.35
CA LYS A 449 3.52 -45.81 -10.38
C LYS A 449 2.58 -44.77 -11.02
N HIS A 450 1.71 -45.06 -12.00
CA HIS A 450 1.16 -46.32 -12.48
C HIS A 450 1.13 -46.44 -14.03
N TRP A 451 1.19 -47.68 -14.53
CA TRP A 451 0.50 -48.11 -15.75
C TRP A 451 -0.05 -49.52 -15.52
N ILE A 452 -1.11 -49.95 -16.23
CA ILE A 452 -1.88 -51.17 -15.91
C ILE A 452 -2.15 -52.02 -17.15
N ARG A 453 -2.07 -53.36 -16.96
CA ARG A 453 -2.56 -54.47 -17.81
C ARG A 453 -1.87 -54.75 -19.16
N ALA A 454 -1.20 -55.91 -19.19
CA ALA A 454 -1.68 -57.15 -19.85
C ALA A 454 -0.72 -57.81 -20.87
N SER A 455 -0.23 -59.00 -20.51
CA SER A 455 -0.03 -60.16 -21.39
C SER A 455 0.15 -61.42 -20.53
N ASN A 456 -0.28 -62.58 -21.03
CA ASN A 456 -0.27 -63.86 -20.31
C ASN A 456 0.86 -64.80 -20.79
N LEU A 457 1.14 -65.83 -19.96
CA LEU A 457 1.66 -67.19 -20.25
C LEU A 457 3.10 -67.55 -19.81
N SER A 458 3.16 -68.69 -19.10
CA SER A 458 4.32 -69.56 -18.76
C SER A 458 5.50 -68.98 -17.95
N GLY A 459 6.11 -69.69 -17.00
CA GLY A 459 5.82 -71.05 -16.51
C GLY A 459 6.55 -71.41 -15.19
N TYR A 460 6.12 -72.51 -14.56
CA TYR A 460 6.64 -73.13 -13.32
C TYR A 460 8.05 -73.77 -13.51
N PRO A 461 8.74 -74.28 -12.46
CA PRO A 461 9.04 -73.69 -11.13
C PRO A 461 10.48 -74.01 -10.64
N THR A 462 10.88 -73.58 -9.42
CA THR A 462 11.30 -74.46 -8.28
C THR A 462 11.92 -73.69 -7.09
N SER A 463 11.58 -74.13 -5.88
CA SER A 463 12.27 -73.89 -4.59
C SER A 463 12.95 -75.23 -4.19
N PRO A 464 13.68 -75.44 -3.06
CA PRO A 464 13.53 -74.83 -1.72
C PRO A 464 14.83 -74.70 -0.83
N TYR A 465 14.62 -74.62 0.50
CA TYR A 465 15.55 -74.71 1.64
C TYR A 465 16.31 -73.43 2.06
N HIS A 466 16.64 -73.15 3.34
CA HIS A 466 15.94 -73.32 4.65
C HIS A 466 16.75 -72.54 5.73
N CYS A 467 16.12 -72.08 6.83
CA CYS A 467 16.78 -71.45 8.01
C CYS A 467 17.28 -72.52 9.04
N PRO A 468 17.90 -72.21 10.21
CA PRO A 468 18.31 -70.94 10.88
C PRO A 468 19.84 -70.93 11.26
N GLY A 469 20.45 -70.11 12.15
CA GLY A 469 20.09 -68.90 12.92
C GLY A 469 21.00 -68.66 14.16
N ASN A 470 20.66 -67.65 14.99
CA ASN A 470 21.16 -67.29 16.35
C ASN A 470 22.66 -66.94 16.63
N ALA A 471 22.88 -65.62 16.79
CA ALA A 471 23.46 -64.92 17.95
C ALA A 471 24.86 -65.29 18.54
N THR A 472 25.80 -64.33 18.53
CA THR A 472 26.18 -63.49 19.70
C THR A 472 27.22 -62.41 19.35
N LEU A 473 27.29 -61.34 20.16
CA LEU A 473 28.29 -60.25 20.15
C LEU A 473 29.22 -60.41 21.39
N PRO A 474 30.51 -60.01 21.37
CA PRO A 474 30.86 -58.61 21.65
C PRO A 474 32.18 -57.99 21.09
N HIS A 475 32.16 -56.66 20.96
CA HIS A 475 33.23 -55.65 21.13
C HIS A 475 34.68 -55.76 20.56
N ARG A 476 34.94 -54.78 19.65
CA ARG A 476 36.06 -53.78 19.63
C ARG A 476 37.48 -54.20 19.16
N VAL A 477 38.19 -53.17 18.66
CA VAL A 477 39.62 -53.12 18.23
C VAL A 477 39.85 -53.81 16.85
N ASN A 478 40.55 -53.25 15.85
CA ASN A 478 41.37 -52.03 15.73
C ASN A 478 41.22 -51.37 14.34
N THR A 479 41.00 -50.04 14.25
CA THR A 479 40.90 -49.33 12.95
C THR A 479 42.25 -49.06 12.26
N LYS A 480 43.39 -49.36 12.92
CA LYS A 480 44.73 -48.99 12.44
C LYS A 480 45.29 -49.79 11.25
N LEU A 481 44.61 -50.86 10.79
CA LEU A 481 45.05 -51.63 9.62
C LEU A 481 44.50 -51.09 8.29
N MET A 482 43.22 -50.68 8.26
CA MET A 482 42.53 -50.32 7.01
C MET A 482 43.12 -49.07 6.33
N TYR A 483 43.65 -48.14 7.13
CA TYR A 483 44.25 -46.90 6.64
C TYR A 483 45.54 -47.10 5.83
N ARG A 484 46.27 -48.20 6.03
CA ARG A 484 47.48 -48.52 5.25
C ARG A 484 47.17 -49.15 3.88
N ALA A 485 46.02 -49.78 3.70
CA ALA A 485 45.61 -50.34 2.42
C ALA A 485 45.17 -49.27 1.41
N LEU A 486 44.54 -48.18 1.88
CA LEU A 486 44.04 -47.10 1.03
C LEU A 486 45.14 -46.15 0.53
N GLN A 487 46.17 -45.86 1.35
CA GLN A 487 47.32 -45.06 0.91
C GLN A 487 48.11 -45.68 -0.25
N GLN A 488 47.99 -47.01 -0.45
CA GLN A 488 48.77 -47.73 -1.46
C GLN A 488 48.07 -47.87 -2.84
N ARG A 489 46.91 -47.22 -3.05
CA ARG A 489 46.24 -47.12 -4.36
C ARG A 489 46.04 -45.70 -4.90
N SER A 490 46.42 -44.67 -4.14
CA SER A 490 46.31 -43.26 -4.57
C SER A 490 47.57 -42.71 -5.26
N GLY A 491 48.65 -43.49 -5.34
CA GLY A 491 49.93 -43.06 -5.96
C GLY A 491 50.03 -43.29 -7.47
N ASP A 492 49.46 -44.40 -7.98
CA ASP A 492 49.75 -44.89 -9.33
C ASP A 492 49.02 -44.12 -10.45
N ASP A 493 48.03 -43.29 -10.12
CA ASP A 493 47.27 -42.50 -11.09
C ASP A 493 47.71 -41.02 -11.15
N VAL A 494 48.31 -40.48 -10.08
CA VAL A 494 48.89 -39.12 -10.08
C VAL A 494 50.09 -39.05 -11.04
N LEU A 495 50.94 -40.08 -11.04
CA LEU A 495 52.13 -40.17 -11.89
C LEU A 495 51.82 -40.25 -13.40
N LYS A 496 50.60 -40.64 -13.79
CA LYS A 496 50.18 -40.69 -15.21
C LYS A 496 49.72 -39.34 -15.75
N ILE A 497 49.36 -38.40 -14.87
CA ILE A 497 48.89 -37.06 -15.28
C ILE A 497 50.06 -36.12 -15.49
N GLU A 498 51.11 -36.21 -14.66
CA GLU A 498 52.36 -35.47 -14.87
C GLU A 498 53.06 -35.86 -16.19
N GLU A 499 53.11 -37.15 -16.54
CA GLU A 499 53.78 -37.60 -17.78
C GLU A 499 53.09 -37.14 -19.07
N LEU A 500 51.80 -36.78 -19.00
CA LEU A 500 51.02 -36.30 -20.14
C LEU A 500 51.19 -34.79 -20.33
N LEU A 501 51.25 -34.01 -19.24
CA LEU A 501 51.48 -32.57 -19.27
C LEU A 501 52.92 -32.19 -19.68
N ILE A 502 53.91 -33.03 -19.36
CA ILE A 502 55.31 -32.81 -19.74
C ILE A 502 55.55 -32.96 -21.26
N ARG A 503 54.65 -33.63 -22.01
CA ARG A 503 54.83 -33.93 -23.45
C ARG A 503 54.37 -32.83 -24.41
N MET A 504 53.88 -31.68 -23.92
CA MET A 504 53.24 -30.64 -24.77
C MET A 504 54.01 -29.31 -24.91
N ALA A 505 55.27 -29.22 -24.44
CA ALA A 505 56.11 -28.04 -24.63
C ALA A 505 57.58 -28.41 -24.90
N LEU A 506 58.25 -27.62 -25.76
CA LEU A 506 59.63 -27.77 -26.27
C LEU A 506 59.82 -28.95 -27.28
N GLU A 507 60.53 -28.84 -28.41
CA GLU A 507 60.90 -27.68 -29.29
C GLU A 507 61.27 -28.23 -30.72
N PRO A 508 61.92 -27.51 -31.69
CA PRO A 508 61.29 -27.11 -32.96
C PRO A 508 61.92 -27.68 -34.27
N ARG A 509 61.47 -27.13 -35.43
CA ARG A 509 61.96 -27.23 -36.86
C ARG A 509 60.96 -27.98 -37.79
N LEU A 510 60.79 -27.65 -39.09
CA LEU A 510 61.59 -26.81 -40.00
C LEU A 510 60.71 -26.10 -41.09
N MET A 511 61.16 -24.91 -41.54
CA MET A 511 60.76 -24.13 -42.74
C MET A 511 61.33 -24.77 -44.05
N PRO A 512 61.07 -24.35 -45.33
CA PRO A 512 60.91 -22.93 -45.78
C PRO A 512 60.11 -22.56 -47.08
N GLY A 513 59.97 -21.24 -47.30
CA GLY A 513 59.74 -20.59 -48.62
C GLY A 513 58.44 -19.79 -48.75
N VAL A 514 58.35 -18.60 -49.38
CA VAL A 514 59.31 -17.76 -50.14
C VAL A 514 58.84 -16.27 -50.12
N ALA A 515 59.78 -15.29 -49.96
CA ALA A 515 59.81 -13.85 -50.42
C ALA A 515 58.56 -12.91 -50.29
N THR A 516 58.56 -11.55 -50.24
CA THR A 516 59.50 -10.38 -50.16
C THR A 516 58.58 -9.14 -50.43
N GLU A 517 58.69 -7.87 -49.98
CA GLU A 517 59.38 -6.97 -49.02
C GLU A 517 58.56 -5.62 -49.09
N MET A 518 58.62 -4.54 -48.29
CA MET A 518 59.08 -4.06 -46.96
C MET A 518 58.24 -2.75 -46.70
N ARG A 519 58.46 -1.75 -45.82
CA ARG A 519 59.49 -1.24 -44.88
C ARG A 519 58.69 -0.36 -43.87
N SER A 520 58.88 -0.30 -42.55
CA SER A 520 60.05 -0.18 -41.66
C SER A 520 60.65 1.24 -41.52
N VAL A 521 61.19 1.49 -40.30
CA VAL A 521 61.88 2.68 -39.73
C VAL A 521 60.98 3.61 -38.90
N ARG A 522 61.23 3.90 -37.60
CA ARG A 522 62.18 3.33 -36.57
C ARG A 522 61.73 3.73 -35.13
N SER A 523 62.35 3.12 -34.11
CA SER A 523 62.45 3.66 -32.72
C SER A 523 63.84 3.31 -32.12
N SER A 524 64.25 3.91 -30.99
CA SER A 524 65.58 3.73 -30.38
C SER A 524 65.58 3.80 -28.84
N ALA A 525 66.25 2.84 -28.21
CA ALA A 525 66.32 2.63 -26.75
C ALA A 525 67.21 3.65 -25.99
N SER A 526 67.26 3.64 -24.65
CA SER A 526 68.20 2.77 -23.89
C SER A 526 67.87 2.65 -22.38
N THR A 527 68.55 1.72 -21.70
CA THR A 527 68.25 1.21 -20.34
C THR A 527 69.33 1.61 -19.29
N PRO A 528 69.66 0.83 -18.23
CA PRO A 528 69.06 0.89 -16.88
C PRO A 528 70.06 1.11 -15.72
N SER A 529 69.62 1.00 -14.46
CA SER A 529 70.48 0.73 -13.29
C SER A 529 69.77 -0.11 -12.21
N LEU A 530 70.50 -0.65 -11.23
CA LEU A 530 70.13 -1.82 -10.42
C LEU A 530 70.40 -1.69 -8.89
N ARG A 531 69.83 -2.65 -8.13
CA ARG A 531 69.96 -2.97 -6.68
C ARG A 531 69.00 -2.21 -5.72
N SER A 532 68.43 -2.85 -4.69
CA SER A 532 68.46 -4.28 -4.28
C SER A 532 67.40 -4.63 -3.20
N LYS A 533 67.16 -5.94 -3.01
CA LYS A 533 66.32 -6.61 -1.97
C LYS A 533 64.81 -6.39 -2.13
N GLU A 534 64.09 -7.18 -2.93
CA GLU A 534 63.69 -8.58 -2.64
C GLU A 534 62.95 -8.74 -1.31
N GLU A 535 61.62 -8.85 -1.39
CA GLU A 535 60.77 -9.58 -0.46
C GLU A 535 59.66 -10.28 -1.29
N SER A 536 59.24 -11.49 -0.90
CA SER A 536 58.59 -12.44 -1.83
C SER A 536 57.16 -12.80 -1.45
N ILE A 537 56.20 -12.53 -2.34
CA ILE A 537 54.86 -13.12 -2.34
C ILE A 537 54.47 -13.45 -3.79
N MET A 538 54.29 -14.74 -4.09
CA MET A 538 53.82 -15.23 -5.40
C MET A 538 52.27 -15.19 -5.50
N PRO A 539 51.69 -15.10 -6.72
CA PRO A 539 50.32 -14.65 -6.90
C PRO A 539 49.28 -15.74 -6.67
N THR A 540 48.20 -15.39 -5.96
CA THR A 540 46.93 -16.14 -6.01
C THR A 540 46.12 -15.66 -7.21
N GLY A 541 46.06 -16.48 -8.26
CA GLY A 541 45.31 -16.18 -9.48
C GLY A 541 43.81 -16.04 -9.21
N ARG A 542 43.30 -14.80 -9.19
CA ARG A 542 41.90 -14.52 -9.49
C ARG A 542 41.77 -14.32 -10.99
N MET A 543 40.80 -14.98 -11.60
CA MET A 543 40.28 -14.52 -12.90
C MET A 543 39.71 -13.11 -12.68
N GLU A 544 40.11 -12.14 -13.50
CA GLU A 544 39.51 -10.81 -13.44
C GLU A 544 38.07 -10.89 -13.92
N ALA A 545 37.13 -10.51 -13.05
CA ALA A 545 35.73 -10.41 -13.42
C ALA A 545 35.54 -9.21 -14.35
N THR A 546 35.02 -9.44 -15.55
CA THR A 546 34.82 -8.47 -16.63
C THR A 546 33.63 -7.51 -16.38
N GLY A 547 33.49 -7.02 -15.15
CA GLY A 547 32.51 -6.02 -14.76
C GLY A 547 32.96 -4.62 -15.19
N GLY A 548 32.33 -4.09 -16.23
CA GLY A 548 32.63 -2.76 -16.76
C GLY A 548 32.34 -1.63 -15.77
N ASN A 549 33.14 -0.56 -15.87
CA ASN A 549 32.72 0.73 -15.35
C ASN A 549 31.54 1.26 -16.20
N VAL A 550 30.70 2.14 -15.63
CA VAL A 550 29.70 2.89 -16.42
C VAL A 550 30.43 3.82 -17.40
N LYS A 551 30.15 3.70 -18.70
CA LYS A 551 30.70 4.59 -19.74
C LYS A 551 30.03 5.96 -19.61
N VAL A 552 30.80 7.03 -19.54
CA VAL A 552 30.27 8.39 -19.38
C VAL A 552 30.75 9.27 -20.51
N VAL A 553 29.80 9.81 -21.27
CA VAL A 553 30.05 10.78 -22.33
C VAL A 553 29.35 12.10 -22.02
N VAL A 554 29.92 13.20 -22.47
CA VAL A 554 29.32 14.55 -22.36
C VAL A 554 29.00 15.06 -23.76
N ARG A 555 27.89 15.79 -23.91
CA ARG A 555 27.56 16.51 -25.15
C ARG A 555 27.16 17.95 -24.85
N VAL A 556 27.84 18.91 -25.47
CA VAL A 556 27.40 20.32 -25.48
C VAL A 556 26.65 20.62 -26.77
N ARG A 557 25.57 21.40 -26.67
CA ARG A 557 24.75 21.80 -27.82
C ARG A 557 25.07 23.23 -28.32
N ALA A 558 24.63 23.51 -29.54
CA ALA A 558 24.55 24.85 -30.11
C ALA A 558 23.71 25.79 -29.24
N PHE A 559 23.90 27.10 -29.39
CA PHE A 559 23.05 28.10 -28.75
C PHE A 559 21.59 27.99 -29.23
N LEU A 560 20.66 28.21 -28.31
CA LEU A 560 19.25 28.43 -28.68
C LEU A 560 19.06 29.88 -29.16
N PRO A 561 18.05 30.20 -30.00
CA PRO A 561 17.82 31.56 -30.49
C PRO A 561 17.78 32.61 -29.37
N ARG A 562 17.11 32.31 -28.26
CA ARG A 562 17.03 33.14 -27.03
C ARG A 562 18.37 33.41 -26.31
N GLU A 563 19.41 32.64 -26.63
CA GLU A 563 20.77 32.79 -26.08
C GLU A 563 21.60 33.68 -27.02
N ILE A 564 21.46 33.48 -28.34
CA ILE A 564 22.00 34.36 -29.39
C ILE A 564 21.41 35.78 -29.26
N GLU A 565 20.09 35.90 -29.13
CA GLU A 565 19.37 37.17 -28.90
C GLU A 565 19.81 37.91 -27.63
N ARG A 566 20.31 37.20 -26.62
CA ARG A 566 20.84 37.79 -25.37
C ARG A 566 22.30 38.23 -25.51
N GLY A 567 23.03 37.78 -26.54
CA GLY A 567 24.49 37.86 -26.59
C GLY A 567 25.14 37.00 -25.50
N ALA A 568 24.63 35.79 -25.28
CA ALA A 568 25.20 34.85 -24.32
C ALA A 568 26.59 34.36 -24.76
N GLU A 569 27.49 34.16 -23.80
CA GLU A 569 28.84 33.64 -24.02
C GLU A 569 28.87 32.11 -23.93
N CYS A 570 29.79 31.46 -24.65
CA CYS A 570 30.02 30.03 -24.53
C CYS A 570 31.03 29.79 -23.42
N LEU A 571 30.60 29.07 -22.38
CA LEU A 571 31.37 28.76 -21.18
C LEU A 571 32.05 27.39 -21.26
N ILE A 572 31.99 26.72 -22.41
CA ILE A 572 32.46 25.35 -22.60
C ILE A 572 33.54 25.33 -23.67
N GLU A 573 34.62 24.60 -23.37
CA GLU A 573 35.67 24.22 -24.31
C GLU A 573 35.80 22.69 -24.23
N MET A 574 35.94 22.03 -25.38
CA MET A 574 36.20 20.59 -25.45
C MET A 574 37.46 20.30 -26.27
N ASP A 575 38.28 19.39 -25.77
CA ASP A 575 39.48 18.91 -26.46
C ASP A 575 39.20 17.52 -27.05
N PRO A 576 39.11 17.38 -28.40
CA PRO A 576 38.80 16.11 -29.05
C PRO A 576 39.94 15.07 -28.97
N VAL A 577 41.15 15.47 -28.57
CA VAL A 577 42.29 14.55 -28.41
C VAL A 577 42.39 14.05 -26.98
N THR A 578 42.26 14.93 -25.98
CA THR A 578 42.31 14.52 -24.55
C THR A 578 40.95 14.14 -23.96
N GLN A 579 39.87 14.25 -24.74
CA GLN A 579 38.48 13.99 -24.34
C GLN A 579 38.08 14.74 -23.06
N SER A 580 38.64 15.94 -22.90
CA SER A 580 38.45 16.78 -21.73
C SER A 580 37.49 17.94 -22.00
N THR A 581 36.64 18.23 -21.00
CA THR A 581 35.66 19.32 -21.03
C THR A 581 36.06 20.34 -19.98
N THR A 582 36.35 21.56 -20.42
CA THR A 582 36.62 22.70 -19.55
C THR A 582 35.34 23.54 -19.40
N LEU A 583 34.91 23.80 -18.16
CA LEU A 583 33.92 24.82 -17.83
C LEU A 583 34.66 26.11 -17.45
N LEU A 584 34.50 27.14 -18.27
CA LEU A 584 35.09 28.47 -18.16
C LEU A 584 34.33 29.33 -17.13
N VAL A 585 34.97 30.41 -16.66
CA VAL A 585 34.37 31.37 -15.74
C VAL A 585 33.51 32.38 -16.52
N PRO A 586 32.24 32.64 -16.15
CA PRO A 586 31.39 33.61 -16.85
C PRO A 586 31.89 35.04 -16.67
N ASN A 587 31.95 35.81 -17.77
CA ASN A 587 32.28 37.23 -17.69
C ASN A 587 31.20 38.06 -16.97
N ASP A 588 31.59 39.27 -16.52
CA ASP A 588 30.73 40.15 -15.72
C ASP A 588 29.46 40.64 -16.47
N SER A 589 29.42 40.53 -17.79
CA SER A 589 28.38 41.04 -18.68
C SER A 589 27.05 40.28 -18.69
N ASP A 590 27.03 38.94 -18.59
CA ASP A 590 25.78 38.19 -18.74
C ASP A 590 24.87 38.33 -17.50
N PRO A 591 23.63 38.84 -17.63
CA PRO A 591 22.68 38.92 -16.53
C PRO A 591 22.27 37.54 -15.98
N ALA A 592 22.23 36.47 -16.80
CA ALA A 592 21.75 35.16 -16.37
C ALA A 592 22.62 34.54 -15.26
N ASN A 593 23.94 34.63 -15.42
CA ASN A 593 24.93 34.11 -14.47
C ASN A 593 25.13 35.02 -13.22
N SER A 594 24.31 36.07 -13.05
CA SER A 594 24.46 37.03 -11.94
C SER A 594 24.21 36.47 -10.54
N ARG A 595 23.47 35.36 -10.41
CA ARG A 595 23.28 34.69 -9.10
C ARG A 595 24.54 33.94 -8.66
N SER A 596 25.31 33.39 -9.60
CA SER A 596 26.57 32.69 -9.35
C SER A 596 27.62 33.63 -8.75
N LYS A 597 27.63 34.89 -9.19
CA LYS A 597 28.50 35.99 -8.71
C LYS A 597 28.38 36.28 -7.19
N MET A 598 27.33 35.79 -6.52
CA MET A 598 27.19 35.90 -5.04
C MET A 598 27.95 34.82 -4.25
N ARG A 599 28.51 33.79 -4.90
CA ARG A 599 29.35 32.77 -4.23
C ARG A 599 30.82 33.20 -4.24
N LYS A 600 31.51 32.95 -3.13
CA LYS A 600 32.78 33.61 -2.79
C LYS A 600 34.01 33.14 -3.57
N VAL A 601 33.87 32.12 -4.41
CA VAL A 601 34.88 31.61 -5.34
C VAL A 601 34.15 31.05 -6.57
N ILE A 602 34.49 31.56 -7.75
CA ILE A 602 34.21 30.94 -9.06
C ILE A 602 35.57 30.67 -9.68
N GLU A 603 35.76 29.49 -10.24
CA GLU A 603 37.02 29.01 -10.81
C GLU A 603 36.71 28.11 -12.00
N GLU A 604 37.56 28.13 -13.02
CA GLU A 604 37.55 27.18 -14.12
C GLU A 604 37.58 25.72 -13.61
N LYS A 605 36.85 24.81 -14.28
CA LYS A 605 36.79 23.40 -13.90
C LYS A 605 36.93 22.49 -15.13
N LYS A 606 38.07 21.83 -15.23
CA LYS A 606 38.37 20.82 -16.26
C LYS A 606 38.02 19.41 -15.76
N PHE A 607 37.38 18.62 -16.62
CA PHE A 607 36.97 17.24 -16.39
C PHE A 607 37.40 16.36 -17.58
N THR A 608 37.46 15.04 -17.41
CA THR A 608 37.83 14.09 -18.49
C THR A 608 36.90 12.89 -18.52
N PHE A 609 36.21 12.70 -19.65
CA PHE A 609 35.17 11.70 -19.82
C PHE A 609 35.67 10.54 -20.70
N ASP A 610 34.78 9.63 -21.08
CA ASP A 610 35.12 8.58 -22.05
C ASP A 610 34.91 9.07 -23.49
N SER A 611 34.01 10.05 -23.67
CA SER A 611 33.91 10.88 -24.89
C SER A 611 33.31 12.25 -24.56
N SER A 612 33.73 13.29 -25.28
CA SER A 612 33.29 14.68 -25.10
C SER A 612 32.89 15.27 -26.47
N PHE A 613 31.59 15.26 -26.75
CA PHE A 613 31.01 15.64 -28.04
C PHE A 613 30.72 17.15 -28.12
N TRP A 614 31.41 17.83 -29.02
CA TRP A 614 31.17 19.23 -29.36
C TRP A 614 30.09 19.34 -30.45
N SER A 615 28.83 19.56 -30.07
CA SER A 615 27.75 19.85 -31.03
C SER A 615 27.36 21.33 -30.97
N HIS A 616 28.33 22.24 -30.81
CA HIS A 616 28.09 23.66 -30.58
C HIS A 616 28.05 24.52 -31.86
N ASP A 617 29.12 24.54 -32.66
CA ASP A 617 29.17 25.31 -33.91
C ASP A 617 29.48 24.39 -35.10
N LEU A 618 28.67 24.49 -36.15
CA LEU A 618 28.76 23.68 -37.36
C LEU A 618 29.98 24.04 -38.23
N GLU A 619 30.65 25.17 -37.97
CA GLU A 619 31.89 25.55 -38.66
C GLU A 619 33.17 24.97 -38.02
N ASP A 620 33.09 24.34 -36.84
CA ASP A 620 34.24 23.74 -36.15
C ASP A 620 34.64 22.36 -36.72
N GLU A 621 35.95 22.15 -36.93
CA GLU A 621 36.54 20.89 -37.46
C GLU A 621 36.20 19.63 -36.63
N HIS A 622 35.82 19.82 -35.37
CA HIS A 622 35.52 18.75 -34.41
C HIS A 622 34.03 18.68 -34.01
N TYR A 623 33.13 19.23 -34.84
CA TYR A 623 31.69 19.13 -34.62
C TYR A 623 31.20 17.67 -34.66
N ALA A 624 30.39 17.30 -33.67
CA ALA A 624 29.80 15.97 -33.53
C ALA A 624 28.31 15.98 -33.92
N HIS A 625 27.99 15.32 -35.03
CA HIS A 625 26.62 15.10 -35.48
C HIS A 625 25.91 13.99 -34.66
N GLN A 626 24.63 13.76 -34.95
CA GLN A 626 23.87 12.63 -34.38
C GLN A 626 24.52 11.26 -34.69
N GLU A 627 25.22 11.17 -35.82
CA GLU A 627 25.85 9.94 -36.30
C GLU A 627 27.12 9.60 -35.50
N ASP A 628 27.97 10.59 -35.21
CA ASP A 628 29.18 10.38 -34.39
C ASP A 628 28.84 9.89 -32.97
N VAL A 629 27.75 10.41 -32.40
CA VAL A 629 27.21 9.96 -31.11
C VAL A 629 26.64 8.54 -31.19
N TYR A 630 26.10 8.14 -32.35
CA TYR A 630 25.63 6.77 -32.58
C TYR A 630 26.80 5.80 -32.73
N ASN A 631 27.73 6.05 -33.65
CA ASN A 631 28.85 5.15 -33.96
C ASN A 631 29.78 4.97 -32.74
N CYS A 632 29.94 6.01 -31.91
CA CYS A 632 30.77 5.96 -30.71
C CYS A 632 30.12 5.24 -29.50
N LEU A 633 28.80 4.96 -29.52
CA LEU A 633 28.09 4.48 -28.32
C LEU A 633 26.89 3.58 -28.61
N GLY A 634 26.01 3.97 -29.55
CA GLY A 634 24.86 3.16 -29.98
C GLY A 634 25.28 1.85 -30.67
N GLU A 635 26.28 1.90 -31.53
CA GLU A 635 26.84 0.74 -32.26
C GLU A 635 27.44 -0.28 -31.28
N GLU A 636 28.41 0.15 -30.46
CA GLU A 636 29.07 -0.68 -29.41
C GLU A 636 28.06 -1.29 -28.43
N PHE A 637 27.01 -0.56 -28.07
CA PHE A 637 25.99 -1.08 -27.15
C PHE A 637 25.05 -2.07 -27.84
N LEU A 638 24.79 -1.90 -29.14
CA LEU A 638 24.02 -2.86 -29.92
C LEU A 638 24.80 -4.17 -30.15
N ASP A 639 26.12 -4.11 -30.39
CA ASP A 639 27.00 -5.29 -30.41
C ASP A 639 26.82 -6.14 -29.15
N HIS A 640 26.94 -5.49 -27.99
CA HIS A 640 26.74 -6.10 -26.67
C HIS A 640 25.34 -6.71 -26.49
N ASN A 641 24.31 -6.19 -27.17
CA ASN A 641 22.98 -6.80 -27.16
C ASN A 641 22.88 -8.03 -28.06
N PHE A 642 23.55 -8.07 -29.21
CA PHE A 642 23.67 -9.31 -30.00
C PHE A 642 24.53 -10.38 -29.31
N GLU A 643 25.48 -9.99 -28.46
CA GLU A 643 26.19 -10.91 -27.54
C GLU A 643 25.30 -11.47 -26.42
N GLY A 644 24.13 -10.88 -26.15
CA GLY A 644 23.21 -11.30 -25.08
C GLY A 644 23.39 -10.56 -23.73
N TYR A 645 24.14 -9.45 -23.68
CA TYR A 645 24.13 -8.57 -22.50
C TYR A 645 22.85 -7.72 -22.46
N HIS A 646 22.40 -7.39 -21.26
CA HIS A 646 21.49 -6.27 -21.04
C HIS A 646 22.27 -4.95 -21.14
N THR A 647 21.66 -3.90 -21.71
CA THR A 647 22.24 -2.56 -21.83
C THR A 647 21.31 -1.47 -21.32
N CYS A 648 21.88 -0.35 -20.90
CA CYS A 648 21.12 0.84 -20.54
C CYS A 648 21.86 2.11 -20.96
N ILE A 649 21.19 3.00 -21.67
CA ILE A 649 21.74 4.30 -22.08
C ILE A 649 20.77 5.38 -21.63
N PHE A 650 21.23 6.29 -20.77
CA PHE A 650 20.38 7.35 -20.21
C PHE A 650 20.95 8.75 -20.43
N ALA A 651 20.11 9.66 -20.94
CA ALA A 651 20.45 11.08 -21.05
C ALA A 651 20.10 11.84 -19.77
N TYR A 652 21.02 12.67 -19.29
CA TYR A 652 20.90 13.46 -18.05
C TYR A 652 21.37 14.90 -18.25
N GLY A 653 20.80 15.84 -17.50
CA GLY A 653 21.11 17.28 -17.56
C GLY A 653 19.84 18.16 -17.52
N GLN A 654 20.02 19.48 -17.59
CA GLN A 654 18.90 20.43 -17.45
C GLN A 654 17.91 20.40 -18.63
N THR A 655 16.72 20.95 -18.44
CA THR A 655 15.72 21.14 -19.50
C THR A 655 16.30 22.00 -20.64
N GLY A 656 16.14 21.51 -21.87
CA GLY A 656 16.70 22.17 -23.06
C GLY A 656 18.22 22.07 -23.20
N SER A 657 18.90 21.13 -22.51
CA SER A 657 20.34 20.86 -22.74
C SER A 657 20.63 19.89 -23.90
N GLY A 658 19.61 19.30 -24.52
CA GLY A 658 19.77 18.36 -25.65
C GLY A 658 19.54 16.88 -25.33
N LYS A 659 18.97 16.53 -24.16
CA LYS A 659 18.63 15.14 -23.78
C LYS A 659 17.79 14.44 -24.85
N SER A 660 16.56 14.91 -25.09
CA SER A 660 15.63 14.30 -26.05
C SER A 660 16.08 14.48 -27.50
N TYR A 661 16.87 15.51 -27.82
CA TYR A 661 17.54 15.63 -29.13
C TYR A 661 18.61 14.55 -29.32
N THR A 662 19.31 14.13 -28.27
CA THR A 662 20.29 13.03 -28.37
C THR A 662 19.60 11.67 -28.37
N MET A 663 18.56 11.48 -27.54
CA MET A 663 17.84 10.21 -27.46
C MET A 663 16.91 9.96 -28.64
N MET A 664 16.05 10.93 -29.02
CA MET A 664 15.09 10.80 -30.11
C MET A 664 15.53 11.55 -31.38
N GLY A 665 16.06 12.75 -31.22
CA GLY A 665 16.41 13.64 -32.35
C GLY A 665 15.21 14.36 -32.94
N THR A 666 15.35 14.74 -34.20
CA THR A 666 14.27 15.31 -35.03
C THR A 666 13.95 14.33 -36.18
N PRO A 667 12.87 14.54 -36.96
CA PRO A 667 12.59 13.70 -38.12
C PRO A 667 13.71 13.73 -39.18
N ASP A 668 14.42 14.84 -39.30
CA ASP A 668 15.51 15.05 -40.27
C ASP A 668 16.90 14.70 -39.68
N GLU A 669 17.06 14.82 -38.36
CA GLU A 669 18.27 14.49 -37.60
C GLU A 669 17.96 13.41 -36.52
N PRO A 670 17.72 12.15 -36.92
CA PRO A 670 17.35 11.08 -36.01
C PRO A 670 18.45 10.82 -34.97
N GLY A 671 18.05 10.72 -33.70
CA GLY A 671 18.92 10.46 -32.57
C GLY A 671 19.18 8.98 -32.31
N LEU A 672 19.60 8.67 -31.09
CA LEU A 672 20.08 7.34 -30.69
C LEU A 672 19.01 6.25 -30.83
N ILE A 673 17.79 6.48 -30.34
CA ILE A 673 16.67 5.53 -30.35
C ILE A 673 16.28 5.10 -31.77
N PRO A 674 15.94 6.01 -32.72
CA PRO A 674 15.61 5.60 -34.08
C PRO A 674 16.78 4.92 -34.80
N ARG A 675 18.03 5.38 -34.60
CA ARG A 675 19.22 4.73 -35.20
C ARG A 675 19.47 3.32 -34.64
N THR A 676 19.33 3.12 -33.33
CA THR A 676 19.39 1.78 -32.72
C THR A 676 18.28 0.88 -33.26
N CYS A 677 17.06 1.39 -33.46
CA CYS A 677 15.96 0.62 -34.05
C CYS A 677 16.21 0.26 -35.51
N GLU A 678 16.87 1.12 -36.27
CA GLU A 678 17.23 0.87 -37.67
C GLU A 678 18.34 -0.19 -37.80
N ASP A 679 19.48 0.03 -37.15
CA ASP A 679 20.63 -0.90 -37.16
C ASP A 679 20.24 -2.28 -36.58
N LEU A 680 19.42 -2.33 -35.53
CA LEU A 680 18.88 -3.58 -34.98
C LEU A 680 18.17 -4.42 -36.04
N PHE A 681 17.30 -3.81 -36.85
CA PHE A 681 16.58 -4.54 -37.90
C PHE A 681 17.47 -4.85 -39.11
N GLN A 682 18.39 -3.95 -39.50
CA GLN A 682 19.37 -4.23 -40.56
C GLN A 682 20.27 -5.43 -40.21
N ARG A 683 20.76 -5.51 -38.96
CA ARG A 683 21.55 -6.64 -38.45
C ARG A 683 20.75 -7.94 -38.37
N ILE A 684 19.48 -7.88 -37.95
CA ILE A 684 18.59 -9.06 -37.95
C ILE A 684 18.38 -9.56 -39.38
N GLU A 685 18.10 -8.67 -40.34
CA GLU A 685 17.92 -9.04 -41.74
C GLU A 685 19.21 -9.61 -42.36
N ALA A 686 20.37 -9.04 -42.06
CA ALA A 686 21.66 -9.59 -42.48
C ALA A 686 21.93 -10.99 -41.88
N ALA A 687 21.86 -11.11 -40.55
CA ALA A 687 22.12 -12.37 -39.84
C ALA A 687 21.13 -13.49 -40.22
N GLN A 688 19.87 -13.15 -40.54
CA GLN A 688 18.87 -14.12 -40.98
C GLN A 688 19.17 -14.69 -42.38
N ASN A 689 19.85 -13.93 -43.24
CA ASN A 689 20.32 -14.38 -44.56
C ASN A 689 21.62 -15.20 -44.46
N GLU A 690 22.54 -14.84 -43.56
CA GLU A 690 23.82 -15.56 -43.37
C GLU A 690 23.67 -16.84 -42.53
N THR A 691 22.82 -16.82 -41.50
CA THR A 691 22.69 -17.88 -40.48
C THR A 691 21.23 -18.30 -40.28
N PRO A 692 20.63 -19.10 -41.19
CA PRO A 692 19.22 -19.48 -41.14
C PRO A 692 18.83 -20.34 -39.91
N ASN A 693 19.80 -20.90 -39.20
CA ASN A 693 19.60 -21.65 -37.95
C ASN A 693 19.38 -20.74 -36.72
N ILE A 694 19.58 -19.42 -36.88
CA ILE A 694 19.29 -18.41 -35.88
C ILE A 694 17.95 -17.77 -36.23
N SER A 695 17.12 -17.54 -35.21
CA SER A 695 15.89 -16.75 -35.32
C SER A 695 15.84 -15.68 -34.24
N TYR A 696 15.29 -14.51 -34.60
CA TYR A 696 15.21 -13.35 -33.71
C TYR A 696 13.75 -13.03 -33.38
N ASN A 697 13.49 -12.67 -32.13
CA ASN A 697 12.22 -12.17 -31.64
C ASN A 697 12.45 -10.84 -30.94
N VAL A 698 11.82 -9.78 -31.47
CA VAL A 698 11.93 -8.42 -30.93
C VAL A 698 10.58 -8.02 -30.34
N ARG A 699 10.60 -7.50 -29.11
CA ARG A 699 9.42 -6.93 -28.44
C ARG A 699 9.77 -5.58 -27.84
N VAL A 700 8.79 -4.69 -27.73
CA VAL A 700 8.99 -3.33 -27.21
C VAL A 700 7.95 -2.96 -26.18
N SER A 701 8.40 -2.27 -25.13
CA SER A 701 7.57 -1.58 -24.16
C SER A 701 8.05 -0.14 -24.00
N TYR A 702 7.12 0.79 -23.79
CA TYR A 702 7.43 2.20 -23.61
C TYR A 702 6.57 2.74 -22.48
N PHE A 703 7.20 3.32 -21.46
CA PHE A 703 6.49 3.90 -20.31
C PHE A 703 7.10 5.24 -19.90
N GLU A 704 6.30 6.06 -19.22
CA GLU A 704 6.82 7.24 -18.51
C GLU A 704 6.67 7.10 -16.98
N VAL A 705 7.64 7.66 -16.26
CA VAL A 705 7.57 7.90 -14.82
C VAL A 705 7.35 9.41 -14.61
N TYR A 706 6.19 9.76 -14.06
CA TYR A 706 5.77 11.14 -13.83
C TYR A 706 5.15 11.27 -12.44
N ASN A 707 5.59 12.25 -11.64
CA ASN A 707 5.08 12.49 -10.29
C ASN A 707 5.07 11.20 -9.41
N GLU A 708 6.12 10.38 -9.49
CA GLU A 708 6.23 9.06 -8.82
C GLU A 708 5.07 8.08 -9.15
N HIS A 709 4.52 8.14 -10.37
CA HIS A 709 3.59 7.16 -10.92
C HIS A 709 4.10 6.67 -12.29
N VAL A 710 3.75 5.43 -12.66
CA VAL A 710 4.10 4.82 -13.96
C VAL A 710 2.90 4.81 -14.89
N ARG A 711 3.06 5.24 -16.14
CA ARG A 711 2.06 5.09 -17.21
C ARG A 711 2.63 4.34 -18.40
N ASP A 712 1.84 3.44 -18.96
CA ASP A 712 2.09 2.84 -20.28
C ASP A 712 1.90 3.92 -21.36
N LEU A 713 2.86 4.04 -22.29
CA LEU A 713 2.77 4.94 -23.44
C LEU A 713 2.26 4.21 -24.70
N LEU A 714 2.24 2.87 -24.71
CA LEU A 714 1.73 2.08 -25.83
C LEU A 714 0.21 1.85 -25.76
N VAL A 715 -0.44 2.24 -24.66
CA VAL A 715 -1.90 2.25 -24.50
C VAL A 715 -2.45 3.63 -24.85
N PRO A 716 -3.49 3.75 -25.72
CA PRO A 716 -4.08 5.04 -26.07
C PRO A 716 -4.80 5.69 -24.88
N VAL A 717 -4.58 6.99 -24.68
CA VAL A 717 -5.18 7.74 -23.56
C VAL A 717 -6.63 8.12 -23.86
N ASN A 718 -7.58 7.57 -23.10
CA ASN A 718 -9.00 7.92 -23.16
C ASN A 718 -9.27 9.23 -22.40
N PRO A 719 -9.67 10.35 -23.05
CA PRO A 719 -9.84 11.65 -22.36
C PRO A 719 -10.94 11.68 -21.30
N ASN A 720 -11.89 10.74 -21.36
CA ASN A 720 -13.06 10.66 -20.48
C ASN A 720 -12.84 9.72 -19.28
N GLN A 721 -11.62 9.21 -19.07
CA GLN A 721 -11.28 8.28 -17.98
C GLN A 721 -10.12 8.83 -17.14
N PRO A 722 -10.06 8.51 -15.83
CA PRO A 722 -8.91 8.87 -15.00
C PRO A 722 -7.64 8.16 -15.51
N PRO A 723 -6.45 8.78 -15.36
CA PRO A 723 -5.19 8.17 -15.80
C PRO A 723 -4.93 6.88 -15.03
N TYR A 724 -4.80 5.76 -15.76
CA TYR A 724 -4.44 4.47 -15.19
C TYR A 724 -2.93 4.42 -14.89
N TYR A 725 -2.57 3.94 -13.69
CA TYR A 725 -1.18 3.87 -13.24
C TYR A 725 -0.78 2.42 -12.94
N LEU A 726 0.35 1.99 -13.51
CA LEU A 726 0.83 0.61 -13.37
C LEU A 726 1.55 0.40 -12.03
N LYS A 727 1.35 -0.79 -11.43
CA LYS A 727 1.99 -1.18 -10.16
C LYS A 727 3.31 -1.90 -10.42
N ILE A 728 4.32 -1.61 -9.61
CA ILE A 728 5.65 -2.25 -9.69
C ILE A 728 5.68 -3.48 -8.77
N ARG A 729 6.36 -4.53 -9.23
CA ARG A 729 6.65 -5.77 -8.49
C ARG A 729 8.14 -6.11 -8.64
N GLU A 730 8.64 -7.06 -7.86
CA GLU A 730 10.04 -7.47 -7.91
C GLU A 730 10.11 -9.01 -8.03
N SER A 731 10.68 -9.49 -9.14
CA SER A 731 10.92 -10.90 -9.40
C SER A 731 12.18 -11.38 -8.67
N PRO A 732 12.21 -12.59 -8.07
CA PRO A 732 13.42 -13.15 -7.47
C PRO A 732 14.58 -13.33 -8.45
N THR A 733 14.29 -13.51 -9.75
CA THR A 733 15.29 -13.73 -10.81
C THR A 733 15.59 -12.47 -11.61
N GLU A 734 14.56 -11.75 -12.04
CA GLU A 734 14.70 -10.58 -12.94
C GLU A 734 14.69 -9.22 -12.23
N GLY A 735 14.43 -9.19 -10.92
CA GLY A 735 14.36 -7.94 -10.16
C GLY A 735 13.11 -7.10 -10.47
N PRO A 736 13.18 -5.76 -10.30
CA PRO A 736 12.02 -4.88 -10.40
C PRO A 736 11.44 -4.76 -11.82
N TYR A 737 10.15 -5.07 -11.95
CA TYR A 737 9.38 -5.00 -13.20
C TYR A 737 8.03 -4.32 -12.99
N ILE A 738 7.45 -3.81 -14.08
CA ILE A 738 6.15 -3.16 -14.07
C ILE A 738 5.10 -4.23 -14.40
N LYS A 739 4.13 -4.44 -13.50
CA LYS A 739 3.01 -5.36 -13.75
C LYS A 739 2.06 -4.74 -14.79
N ASP A 740 1.54 -5.59 -15.68
CA ASP A 740 0.53 -5.23 -16.69
C ASP A 740 0.99 -4.17 -17.72
N LEU A 741 2.30 -4.01 -17.92
CA LEU A 741 2.90 -3.19 -18.98
C LEU A 741 2.77 -3.87 -20.36
N THR A 742 2.44 -3.10 -21.39
CA THR A 742 2.35 -3.59 -22.77
C THR A 742 3.72 -3.94 -23.35
N ASP A 743 3.94 -5.23 -23.58
CA ASP A 743 5.12 -5.77 -24.26
C ASP A 743 4.76 -6.19 -25.71
N ALA A 744 4.83 -5.25 -26.65
CA ALA A 744 4.35 -5.42 -28.01
C ALA A 744 5.39 -6.11 -28.91
N PRO A 745 5.10 -7.27 -29.52
CA PRO A 745 6.00 -7.88 -30.50
C PRO A 745 6.08 -7.05 -31.77
N VAL A 746 7.28 -6.91 -32.34
CA VAL A 746 7.55 -6.15 -33.58
C VAL A 746 8.40 -6.97 -34.54
N LYS A 747 8.06 -6.90 -35.83
CA LYS A 747 8.66 -7.70 -36.92
C LYS A 747 9.37 -6.85 -37.98
N SER A 748 9.28 -5.53 -37.90
CA SER A 748 9.96 -4.62 -38.84
C SER A 748 10.25 -3.26 -38.21
N ILE A 749 11.22 -2.54 -38.80
CA ILE A 749 11.50 -1.13 -38.52
C ILE A 749 10.24 -0.25 -38.57
N SER A 750 9.32 -0.52 -39.50
CA SER A 750 8.06 0.25 -39.63
C SER A 750 7.13 0.09 -38.43
N GLU A 751 7.09 -1.08 -37.80
CA GLU A 751 6.26 -1.34 -36.62
C GLU A 751 6.84 -0.71 -35.36
N ILE A 752 8.14 -0.88 -35.10
CA ILE A 752 8.82 -0.28 -33.94
C ILE A 752 8.77 1.25 -33.99
N MET A 753 9.01 1.85 -35.17
CA MET A 753 8.89 3.29 -35.39
C MET A 753 7.44 3.80 -35.26
N ARG A 754 6.43 2.95 -35.48
CA ARG A 754 5.03 3.29 -35.19
C ARG A 754 4.75 3.30 -33.69
N TYR A 755 5.20 2.29 -32.94
CA TYR A 755 5.02 2.24 -31.49
C TYR A 755 5.76 3.38 -30.77
N MET A 756 6.96 3.73 -31.23
CA MET A 756 7.75 4.88 -30.76
C MET A 756 6.97 6.20 -30.88
N ARG A 757 6.60 6.60 -32.11
CA ARG A 757 5.82 7.82 -32.36
C ARG A 757 4.48 7.86 -31.62
N MET A 758 3.83 6.72 -31.47
CA MET A 758 2.58 6.59 -30.71
C MET A 758 2.81 6.89 -29.23
N GLY A 759 3.87 6.33 -28.63
CA GLY A 759 4.24 6.60 -27.25
C GLY A 759 4.67 8.04 -26.99
N ASP A 760 5.42 8.65 -27.91
CA ASP A 760 5.76 10.08 -27.82
C ASP A 760 4.50 10.95 -27.86
N SER A 761 3.50 10.61 -28.69
CA SER A 761 2.22 11.31 -28.74
C SER A 761 1.33 11.11 -27.51
N ASN A 762 1.54 10.02 -26.75
CA ASN A 762 0.85 9.74 -25.49
C ASN A 762 1.58 10.31 -24.25
N ARG A 763 2.83 10.80 -24.39
CA ARG A 763 3.63 11.39 -23.29
C ARG A 763 2.95 12.67 -22.78
N THR A 764 2.93 12.89 -21.47
CA THR A 764 1.98 13.85 -20.87
C THR A 764 2.29 15.32 -21.16
N VAL A 765 1.57 15.89 -22.13
CA VAL A 765 1.69 17.30 -22.55
C VAL A 765 1.12 18.26 -21.50
N ALA A 766 1.98 19.09 -20.90
CA ALA A 766 1.61 20.05 -19.86
C ALA A 766 1.24 21.44 -20.44
N SER A 767 0.00 21.88 -20.26
CA SER A 767 -0.56 23.13 -20.82
C SER A 767 -0.05 24.42 -20.14
N THR A 768 1.21 24.81 -20.37
CA THR A 768 1.73 26.15 -19.99
C THR A 768 2.95 26.60 -20.82
N LYS A 769 3.07 27.92 -21.05
CA LYS A 769 4.08 28.61 -21.89
C LYS A 769 5.58 28.45 -21.50
N MET A 770 5.98 27.45 -20.71
CA MET A 770 7.37 27.32 -20.25
C MET A 770 7.92 25.88 -20.18
N ASN A 771 7.10 24.87 -20.48
CA ASN A 771 7.51 23.47 -20.37
C ASN A 771 7.49 22.77 -21.73
N ASP A 772 8.64 22.27 -22.16
CA ASP A 772 8.71 21.11 -23.06
C ASP A 772 8.25 19.88 -22.29
N THR A 773 7.51 18.96 -22.92
CA THR A 773 7.06 17.69 -22.32
C THR A 773 8.25 16.88 -21.77
N SER A 774 9.43 16.97 -22.39
CA SER A 774 10.66 16.31 -21.91
C SER A 774 11.06 16.70 -20.49
N SER A 775 10.73 17.92 -20.05
CA SER A 775 11.22 18.50 -18.79
C SER A 775 10.73 17.80 -17.52
N ARG A 776 9.61 17.06 -17.61
CA ARG A 776 8.77 16.71 -16.44
C ARG A 776 8.46 15.22 -16.25
N SER A 777 8.67 14.37 -17.25
CA SER A 777 8.56 12.91 -17.10
C SER A 777 9.81 12.21 -17.61
N HIS A 778 10.20 11.12 -16.95
CA HIS A 778 11.24 10.23 -17.46
C HIS A 778 10.61 9.24 -18.42
N ALA A 779 11.03 9.21 -19.68
CA ALA A 779 10.56 8.24 -20.64
C ALA A 779 11.58 7.10 -20.77
N VAL A 780 11.10 5.85 -20.70
CA VAL A 780 11.94 4.64 -20.76
C VAL A 780 11.43 3.77 -21.90
N PHE A 781 12.12 3.83 -23.04
CA PHE A 781 11.90 2.92 -24.16
C PHE A 781 12.72 1.65 -23.92
N THR A 782 12.08 0.47 -23.95
CA THR A 782 12.75 -0.81 -23.72
C THR A 782 12.50 -1.75 -24.90
N ILE A 783 13.59 -2.24 -25.50
CA ILE A 783 13.57 -3.30 -26.51
C ILE A 783 14.04 -4.60 -25.84
N MET A 784 13.24 -5.65 -25.93
CA MET A 784 13.63 -7.03 -25.61
C MET A 784 14.07 -7.70 -26.92
N LEU A 785 15.33 -8.12 -26.99
CA LEU A 785 15.90 -8.87 -28.10
C LEU A 785 16.17 -10.31 -27.63
N LYS A 786 15.41 -11.25 -28.18
CA LYS A 786 15.56 -12.68 -27.92
C LYS A 786 16.11 -13.37 -29.17
N GLN A 787 17.33 -13.90 -29.08
CA GLN A 787 17.98 -14.69 -30.12
C GLN A 787 17.83 -16.17 -29.77
N ILE A 788 17.39 -16.98 -30.72
CA ILE A 788 17.23 -18.43 -30.57
C ILE A 788 18.10 -19.08 -31.64
N HIS A 789 19.19 -19.73 -31.23
CA HIS A 789 20.08 -20.51 -32.10
C HIS A 789 19.79 -22.00 -31.89
N HIS A 790 19.36 -22.68 -32.95
CA HIS A 790 19.17 -24.12 -32.97
C HIS A 790 20.39 -24.81 -33.59
N ASP A 791 21.06 -25.66 -32.83
CA ASP A 791 22.18 -26.44 -33.33
C ASP A 791 21.69 -27.76 -33.96
N MET A 792 21.84 -27.86 -35.28
CA MET A 792 21.40 -29.01 -36.06
C MET A 792 22.24 -30.27 -35.82
N ASP A 793 23.47 -30.13 -35.30
CA ASP A 793 24.37 -31.27 -35.05
C ASP A 793 24.19 -31.86 -33.63
N THR A 794 23.65 -31.10 -32.68
CA THR A 794 23.45 -31.53 -31.27
C THR A 794 21.99 -31.61 -30.82
N ASP A 795 21.04 -31.05 -31.57
CA ASP A 795 19.63 -30.87 -31.18
C ASP A 795 19.43 -30.00 -29.91
N GLU A 796 20.46 -29.23 -29.53
CA GLU A 796 20.35 -28.21 -28.50
C GLU A 796 19.77 -26.90 -29.06
N THR A 797 18.97 -26.22 -28.25
CA THR A 797 18.52 -24.85 -28.54
C THR A 797 19.11 -23.92 -27.48
N THR A 798 19.92 -22.97 -27.92
CA THR A 798 20.45 -21.91 -27.05
C THR A 798 19.62 -20.65 -27.24
N GLU A 799 19.12 -20.12 -26.13
CA GLU A 799 18.37 -18.87 -26.09
C GLU A 799 19.24 -17.79 -25.44
N ARG A 800 19.40 -16.64 -26.10
CA ARG A 800 19.99 -15.43 -25.51
C ARG A 800 18.96 -14.34 -25.39
N MET A 801 19.00 -13.59 -24.29
CA MET A 801 18.04 -12.53 -24.01
C MET A 801 18.72 -11.21 -23.62
N ALA A 802 18.78 -10.29 -24.58
CA ALA A 802 19.20 -8.92 -24.35
C ALA A 802 18.02 -8.01 -24.06
N ARG A 803 18.26 -7.00 -23.21
CA ARG A 803 17.30 -5.97 -22.82
C ARG A 803 17.98 -4.62 -23.03
N ILE A 804 17.51 -3.87 -24.01
CA ILE A 804 18.02 -2.55 -24.40
C ILE A 804 17.13 -1.49 -23.74
N ARG A 805 17.66 -0.74 -22.78
CA ARG A 805 16.94 0.38 -22.14
C ARG A 805 17.48 1.71 -22.62
N LEU A 806 16.63 2.51 -23.26
CA LEU A 806 16.96 3.84 -23.78
C LEU A 806 16.10 4.87 -23.02
N VAL A 807 16.74 5.74 -22.26
CA VAL A 807 16.08 6.57 -21.23
C VAL A 807 16.30 8.07 -21.47
N ASP A 808 15.21 8.81 -21.60
CA ASP A 808 15.18 10.28 -21.63
C ASP A 808 14.66 10.78 -20.27
N LEU A 809 15.57 11.20 -19.39
CA LEU A 809 15.22 11.68 -18.05
C LEU A 809 14.59 13.08 -18.08
N ALA A 810 13.88 13.44 -17.01
CA ALA A 810 13.39 14.80 -16.76
C ALA A 810 14.55 15.81 -16.55
N GLY A 811 14.22 17.11 -16.47
CA GLY A 811 15.18 18.18 -16.20
C GLY A 811 15.86 18.04 -14.83
N SER A 812 17.20 18.14 -14.79
CA SER A 812 17.98 18.12 -13.53
C SER A 812 17.91 19.41 -12.72
N GLU A 813 17.36 20.48 -13.28
CA GLU A 813 17.31 21.80 -12.65
C GLU A 813 16.41 21.86 -11.41
N ARG A 814 16.84 22.67 -10.44
CA ARG A 814 16.21 22.71 -9.12
C ARG A 814 14.86 23.40 -9.20
N ALA A 815 13.80 22.80 -8.64
CA ALA A 815 12.45 23.36 -8.65
C ALA A 815 12.34 24.84 -8.20
N LYS A 816 13.22 25.31 -7.30
CA LYS A 816 13.31 26.73 -6.86
C LYS A 816 13.76 27.72 -7.94
N ALA A 817 14.26 27.27 -9.09
CA ALA A 817 14.52 28.11 -10.25
C ALA A 817 13.23 28.43 -11.05
N THR A 818 12.18 27.62 -10.88
CA THR A 818 10.87 27.86 -11.49
C THR A 818 10.00 28.72 -10.57
N GLU A 819 9.26 29.68 -11.12
CA GLU A 819 8.30 30.50 -10.37
C GLU A 819 6.96 29.76 -10.10
N ALA A 820 7.03 28.43 -9.99
CA ALA A 820 5.88 27.54 -9.88
C ALA A 820 5.29 27.54 -8.45
N THR A 821 4.01 27.86 -8.34
CA THR A 821 3.26 27.87 -7.06
C THR A 821 2.21 26.76 -7.00
N GLY A 822 1.78 26.41 -5.79
CA GLY A 822 0.70 25.44 -5.55
C GLY A 822 1.02 24.02 -6.04
N VAL A 823 0.09 23.42 -6.80
CA VAL A 823 0.21 22.03 -7.30
C VAL A 823 1.49 21.80 -8.09
N ARG A 824 1.90 22.75 -8.94
CA ARG A 824 3.12 22.64 -9.76
C ARG A 824 4.40 22.55 -8.91
N LEU A 825 4.40 23.07 -7.67
CA LEU A 825 5.53 22.96 -6.74
C LEU A 825 5.60 21.57 -6.10
N ARG A 826 4.45 20.96 -5.74
CA ARG A 826 4.40 19.56 -5.28
C ARG A 826 4.85 18.60 -6.38
N GLU A 827 4.31 18.81 -7.59
CA GLU A 827 4.67 18.07 -8.80
C GLU A 827 6.19 18.19 -9.09
N GLY A 828 6.72 19.41 -9.12
CA GLY A 828 8.15 19.67 -9.30
C GLY A 828 9.03 19.06 -8.20
N SER A 829 8.53 18.97 -6.96
CA SER A 829 9.20 18.29 -5.85
C SER A 829 9.25 16.76 -6.06
N ASN A 830 8.19 16.15 -6.57
CA ASN A 830 8.14 14.71 -6.84
C ASN A 830 8.97 14.33 -8.08
N ILE A 831 8.98 15.18 -9.12
CA ILE A 831 9.92 15.06 -10.25
C ILE A 831 11.36 15.13 -9.74
N ASN A 832 11.68 16.13 -8.90
CA ASN A 832 13.01 16.24 -8.28
C ASN A 832 13.34 15.10 -7.30
N LYS A 833 12.36 14.43 -6.66
CA LYS A 833 12.58 13.28 -5.76
C LYS A 833 13.32 12.15 -6.48
N SER A 834 12.85 11.79 -7.67
CA SER A 834 13.45 10.72 -8.49
C SER A 834 14.91 11.03 -8.88
N LEU A 835 15.21 12.24 -9.35
CA LEU A 835 16.58 12.64 -9.73
C LEU A 835 17.50 12.88 -8.53
N THR A 836 16.97 13.38 -7.41
CA THR A 836 17.72 13.52 -6.15
C THR A 836 18.09 12.14 -5.60
N THR A 837 17.18 11.17 -5.69
CA THR A 837 17.43 9.78 -5.29
C THR A 837 18.41 9.10 -6.24
N LEU A 838 18.30 9.33 -7.56
CA LEU A 838 19.30 8.89 -8.54
C LEU A 838 20.70 9.41 -8.19
N GLY A 839 20.80 10.68 -7.77
CA GLY A 839 22.06 11.26 -7.29
C GLY A 839 22.59 10.61 -6.01
N ARG A 840 21.71 10.26 -5.05
CA ARG A 840 22.09 9.52 -3.83
C ARG A 840 22.57 8.10 -4.15
N VAL A 841 21.91 7.41 -5.09
CA VAL A 841 22.31 6.09 -5.59
C VAL A 841 23.69 6.17 -6.27
N ILE A 842 23.88 7.11 -7.19
CA ILE A 842 25.15 7.30 -7.91
C ILE A 842 26.29 7.67 -6.96
N ALA A 843 26.07 8.56 -5.99
CA ALA A 843 27.07 8.90 -4.98
C ALA A 843 27.46 7.69 -4.10
N ALA A 844 26.48 6.89 -3.65
CA ALA A 844 26.74 5.69 -2.85
C ALA A 844 27.53 4.62 -3.62
N LEU A 845 27.25 4.46 -4.91
CA LEU A 845 27.96 3.51 -5.79
C LEU A 845 29.37 3.98 -6.20
N ALA A 846 29.59 5.30 -6.27
CA ALA A 846 30.87 5.90 -6.64
C ALA A 846 31.90 5.91 -5.49
N ASP A 847 31.48 5.96 -4.22
CA ASP A 847 32.37 6.14 -3.08
C ASP A 847 32.98 4.80 -2.59
N LEU A 848 33.96 4.31 -3.36
CA LEU A 848 34.73 3.06 -3.18
C LEU A 848 35.29 2.81 -1.76
N LYS A 849 35.26 3.81 -0.87
CA LYS A 849 35.61 3.69 0.56
C LYS A 849 34.75 2.68 1.30
N GLN A 850 33.49 2.44 0.88
CA GLN A 850 32.62 1.42 1.46
C GLN A 850 33.13 -0.01 1.23
N HIS A 851 33.95 -0.25 0.19
CA HIS A 851 34.53 -1.56 -0.10
C HIS A 851 35.86 -1.85 0.64
N ARG A 852 36.30 -0.99 1.56
CA ARG A 852 37.44 -1.30 2.44
C ARG A 852 37.02 -2.26 3.56
N PRO A 853 37.66 -3.44 3.72
CA PRO A 853 37.31 -4.38 4.79
C PRO A 853 37.64 -3.76 6.15
N GLY A 854 36.61 -3.49 6.97
CA GLY A 854 36.77 -3.04 8.35
C GLY A 854 35.77 -2.00 8.86
N LYS A 855 35.01 -1.30 7.98
CA LYS A 855 33.96 -0.36 8.43
C LYS A 855 32.58 -1.04 8.38
N ARG A 856 31.83 -1.00 9.49
CA ARG A 856 30.58 -1.76 9.66
C ARG A 856 29.30 -1.13 9.08
N ASN A 857 29.37 0.09 8.54
CA ASN A 857 28.29 0.62 7.72
C ASN A 857 28.35 0.02 6.30
N LYS A 858 27.48 -0.95 6.04
CA LYS A 858 26.88 -1.06 4.70
C LYS A 858 25.82 0.04 4.62
N ASP A 859 26.17 1.22 4.12
CA ASP A 859 25.14 2.20 3.78
C ASP A 859 24.31 1.61 2.63
N VAL A 860 23.02 1.36 2.86
CA VAL A 860 22.18 0.68 1.87
C VAL A 860 21.94 1.62 0.69
N VAL A 861 22.30 1.19 -0.52
CA VAL A 861 22.09 1.97 -1.75
C VAL A 861 20.57 2.21 -1.93
N PRO A 862 20.09 3.47 -1.94
CA PRO A 862 18.68 3.80 -1.75
C PRO A 862 17.85 3.64 -3.04
N TYR A 863 17.89 2.45 -3.65
CA TYR A 863 17.18 2.17 -4.90
C TYR A 863 15.65 2.31 -4.74
N ARG A 864 15.08 1.88 -3.61
CA ARG A 864 13.62 1.89 -3.35
C ARG A 864 13.06 3.27 -2.99
N ASP A 865 13.90 4.27 -2.69
CA ASP A 865 13.45 5.62 -2.31
C ASP A 865 12.73 6.37 -3.45
N SER A 866 12.86 5.93 -4.71
CA SER A 866 12.06 6.43 -5.85
C SER A 866 11.77 5.34 -6.88
N ILE A 867 10.70 5.52 -7.65
CA ILE A 867 10.31 4.55 -8.70
C ILE A 867 11.41 4.41 -9.76
N LEU A 868 11.97 5.53 -10.23
CA LEU A 868 13.01 5.53 -11.27
C LEU A 868 14.23 4.71 -10.84
N THR A 869 14.71 4.92 -9.62
CA THR A 869 15.88 4.20 -9.09
C THR A 869 15.60 2.74 -8.77
N TRP A 870 14.35 2.36 -8.50
CA TRP A 870 14.00 0.96 -8.28
C TRP A 870 13.96 0.20 -9.61
N LEU A 871 13.37 0.78 -10.66
CA LEU A 871 13.35 0.19 -12.01
C LEU A 871 14.76 0.15 -12.65
N LEU A 872 15.59 1.19 -12.43
CA LEU A 872 16.97 1.25 -12.90
C LEU A 872 18.00 0.61 -11.93
N LYS A 873 17.56 -0.09 -10.88
CA LYS A 873 18.41 -0.81 -9.91
C LYS A 873 19.45 -1.69 -10.59
N ASP A 874 19.00 -2.48 -11.56
CA ASP A 874 19.86 -3.41 -12.29
C ASP A 874 20.81 -2.68 -13.27
N SER A 875 20.32 -1.63 -13.91
CA SER A 875 21.10 -0.78 -14.81
C SER A 875 22.24 -0.03 -14.11
N LEU A 876 22.03 0.43 -12.87
CA LEU A 876 23.00 1.30 -12.18
C LEU A 876 24.07 0.53 -11.39
N GLY A 877 23.88 -0.76 -11.09
CA GLY A 877 24.87 -1.55 -10.34
C GLY A 877 24.70 -3.07 -10.37
N GLY A 878 23.77 -3.56 -11.21
CA GLY A 878 23.49 -4.98 -11.41
C GLY A 878 23.97 -5.47 -12.78
N ASN A 879 23.15 -6.29 -13.42
CA ASN A 879 23.42 -6.98 -14.68
C ASN A 879 23.12 -6.08 -15.89
N SER A 880 23.95 -5.06 -16.14
CA SER A 880 23.80 -4.24 -17.35
C SER A 880 25.10 -3.55 -17.77
N LYS A 881 25.39 -3.49 -19.06
CA LYS A 881 26.40 -2.57 -19.62
C LYS A 881 25.73 -1.21 -19.78
N THR A 882 26.19 -0.21 -19.02
CA THR A 882 25.46 1.05 -18.85
C THR A 882 26.28 2.26 -19.28
N ALA A 883 25.62 3.17 -19.99
CA ALA A 883 26.17 4.46 -20.40
C ALA A 883 25.31 5.64 -19.88
N MET A 884 26.00 6.72 -19.49
CA MET A 884 25.41 8.01 -19.18
C MET A 884 25.79 9.02 -20.26
N ILE A 885 24.81 9.70 -20.84
CA ILE A 885 24.99 10.84 -21.73
C ILE A 885 24.65 12.13 -20.96
N ALA A 886 25.67 12.87 -20.56
CA ALA A 886 25.54 14.15 -19.86
C ALA A 886 25.38 15.29 -20.86
N CYS A 887 24.15 15.73 -21.10
CA CYS A 887 23.82 16.81 -22.03
C CYS A 887 23.88 18.17 -21.31
N ILE A 888 24.72 19.08 -21.78
CA ILE A 888 25.03 20.37 -21.12
C ILE A 888 24.73 21.58 -22.01
N ALA A 889 24.43 22.73 -21.38
CA ALA A 889 24.13 23.98 -22.08
C ALA A 889 25.37 24.90 -22.10
N PRO A 890 25.70 25.55 -23.24
CA PRO A 890 26.90 26.37 -23.37
C PRO A 890 26.94 27.60 -22.44
N SER A 891 25.79 28.16 -22.04
CA SER A 891 25.73 29.44 -21.32
C SER A 891 25.32 29.37 -19.83
N ASP A 892 25.03 28.18 -19.28
CA ASP A 892 24.53 28.02 -17.91
C ASP A 892 25.58 27.37 -17.02
N TYR A 893 26.21 28.17 -16.15
CA TYR A 893 27.36 27.72 -15.35
C TYR A 893 26.96 26.78 -14.19
N ASP A 894 25.94 27.13 -13.41
CA ASP A 894 25.60 26.42 -12.16
C ASP A 894 24.97 25.05 -12.42
N GLU A 895 24.11 24.91 -13.43
CA GLU A 895 23.49 23.62 -13.78
C GLU A 895 24.42 22.75 -14.63
N THR A 896 25.28 23.33 -15.50
CA THR A 896 26.32 22.57 -16.19
C THR A 896 27.40 22.06 -15.23
N LEU A 897 27.88 22.87 -14.29
CA LEU A 897 28.80 22.41 -13.24
C LEU A 897 28.19 21.29 -12.38
N SER A 898 26.89 21.37 -12.10
CA SER A 898 26.16 20.31 -11.40
C SER A 898 26.12 19.02 -12.23
N THR A 899 25.86 19.13 -13.53
CA THR A 899 25.82 18.01 -14.50
C THR A 899 27.19 17.34 -14.69
N LEU A 900 28.26 18.12 -14.88
CA LEU A 900 29.63 17.60 -15.06
C LEU A 900 30.16 16.87 -13.81
N ARG A 901 29.84 17.37 -12.60
CA ARG A 901 30.17 16.69 -11.34
C ARG A 901 29.42 15.38 -11.14
N TYR A 902 28.19 15.30 -11.64
CA TYR A 902 27.36 14.09 -11.60
C TYR A 902 27.93 13.01 -12.54
N ALA A 903 28.34 13.43 -13.74
CA ALA A 903 29.01 12.59 -14.73
C ALA A 903 30.36 12.02 -14.20
N ASP A 904 31.20 12.87 -13.59
CA ASP A 904 32.46 12.45 -12.94
C ASP A 904 32.25 11.42 -11.81
N GLN A 905 31.13 11.50 -11.08
CA GLN A 905 30.76 10.49 -10.08
C GLN A 905 30.29 9.19 -10.74
N ALA A 906 29.42 9.26 -11.75
CA ALA A 906 28.91 8.09 -12.47
C ALA A 906 30.03 7.22 -13.07
N LYS A 907 31.10 7.83 -13.60
CA LYS A 907 32.27 7.12 -14.18
C LYS A 907 33.01 6.20 -13.19
N ARG A 908 32.77 6.34 -11.88
CA ARG A 908 33.37 5.49 -10.84
C ARG A 908 32.54 4.25 -10.50
N ILE A 909 31.30 4.18 -10.98
CA ILE A 909 30.37 3.08 -10.76
C ILE A 909 30.83 1.86 -11.58
N ARG A 910 30.67 0.67 -11.00
CA ARG A 910 30.95 -0.62 -11.64
C ARG A 910 29.71 -1.48 -11.69
N THR A 911 29.36 -1.95 -12.89
CA THR A 911 28.26 -2.90 -13.09
C THR A 911 28.78 -4.33 -13.08
N ARG A 912 27.86 -5.30 -13.12
CA ARG A 912 28.12 -6.74 -13.14
C ARG A 912 27.40 -7.40 -14.31
N ALA A 913 27.53 -6.80 -15.49
CA ALA A 913 26.95 -7.33 -16.71
C ALA A 913 27.42 -8.76 -16.99
N VAL A 914 26.47 -9.65 -17.27
CA VAL A 914 26.72 -11.02 -17.74
C VAL A 914 25.96 -11.28 -19.04
N VAL A 915 26.42 -12.25 -19.82
CA VAL A 915 25.65 -12.78 -20.95
C VAL A 915 24.49 -13.59 -20.40
N ASN A 916 23.29 -13.30 -20.89
CA ASN A 916 22.05 -13.94 -20.45
C ASN A 916 21.72 -15.01 -21.50
N GLN A 917 22.24 -16.23 -21.27
CA GLN A 917 22.09 -17.37 -22.16
C GLN A 917 21.58 -18.59 -21.40
N ASP A 918 20.42 -19.11 -21.80
CA ASP A 918 19.84 -20.35 -21.31
C ASP A 918 20.09 -21.47 -22.33
N HIS A 919 20.56 -22.63 -21.84
CA HIS A 919 20.66 -23.86 -22.62
C HIS A 919 19.42 -24.70 -22.36
N ILE A 920 18.58 -24.87 -23.39
CA ILE A 920 17.34 -25.65 -23.28
C ILE A 920 17.33 -26.68 -24.41
N SER A 921 17.55 -27.95 -24.08
CA SER A 921 17.38 -29.04 -25.05
C SER A 921 15.92 -29.11 -25.53
N ALA A 922 15.68 -29.54 -26.77
CA ALA A 922 14.34 -29.60 -27.34
C ALA A 922 13.35 -30.36 -26.43
N ALA A 923 13.80 -31.51 -25.87
CA ALA A 923 13.03 -32.30 -24.91
C ALA A 923 12.69 -31.56 -23.60
N ALA A 924 13.58 -30.70 -23.08
CA ALA A 924 13.30 -29.90 -21.89
C ALA A 924 12.30 -28.78 -22.19
N ARG A 925 12.44 -28.13 -23.35
CA ARG A 925 11.51 -27.09 -23.83
C ARG A 925 10.10 -27.64 -24.00
N ASP A 926 9.95 -28.75 -24.70
CA ASP A 926 8.64 -29.35 -24.97
C ASP A 926 8.00 -29.91 -23.69
N ALA A 927 8.79 -30.49 -22.78
CA ALA A 927 8.31 -30.90 -21.46
C ALA A 927 7.82 -29.71 -20.63
N GLN A 928 8.52 -28.58 -20.65
CA GLN A 928 8.15 -27.37 -19.91
C GLN A 928 6.92 -26.66 -20.52
N ILE A 929 6.82 -26.62 -21.85
CA ILE A 929 5.63 -26.11 -22.55
C ILE A 929 4.41 -27.01 -22.28
N ALA A 930 4.57 -28.34 -22.33
CA ALA A 930 3.49 -29.27 -22.00
C ALA A 930 3.05 -29.15 -20.54
N ALA A 931 3.99 -28.99 -19.59
CA ALA A 931 3.69 -28.77 -18.18
C ALA A 931 2.89 -27.47 -17.95
N MET A 932 3.35 -26.34 -18.50
CA MET A 932 2.61 -25.06 -18.39
C MET A 932 1.26 -25.11 -19.12
N ALA A 933 1.15 -25.79 -20.27
CA ALA A 933 -0.12 -25.94 -20.97
C ALA A 933 -1.13 -26.76 -20.16
N GLU A 934 -0.70 -27.83 -19.50
CA GLU A 934 -1.54 -28.64 -18.62
C GLU A 934 -1.90 -27.88 -17.33
N GLU A 935 -0.98 -27.12 -16.75
CA GLU A 935 -1.26 -26.25 -15.59
C GLU A 935 -2.29 -25.17 -15.95
N ILE A 936 -2.14 -24.50 -17.10
CA ILE A 936 -3.14 -23.54 -17.62
C ILE A 936 -4.48 -24.25 -17.86
N ARG A 937 -4.50 -25.48 -18.38
CA ARG A 937 -5.73 -26.26 -18.58
C ARG A 937 -6.42 -26.61 -17.25
N ILE A 938 -5.65 -26.99 -16.23
CA ILE A 938 -6.14 -27.27 -14.87
C ILE A 938 -6.69 -26.01 -14.21
N LEU A 939 -6.01 -24.87 -14.35
CA LEU A 939 -6.46 -23.57 -13.84
C LEU A 939 -7.72 -23.06 -14.56
N GLN A 940 -7.82 -23.24 -15.87
CA GLN A 940 -9.04 -22.92 -16.62
C GLN A 940 -10.21 -23.82 -16.20
N LEU A 941 -9.96 -25.11 -15.94
CA LEU A 941 -10.95 -26.03 -15.38
C LEU A 941 -11.40 -25.60 -13.99
N SER A 942 -10.49 -25.29 -13.05
CA SER A 942 -10.86 -24.89 -11.69
C SER A 942 -11.64 -23.57 -11.65
N VAL A 943 -11.28 -22.59 -12.50
CA VAL A 943 -12.07 -21.37 -12.70
C VAL A 943 -13.46 -21.67 -13.26
N SER A 944 -13.58 -22.62 -14.19
CA SER A 944 -14.88 -23.02 -14.75
C SER A 944 -15.77 -23.76 -13.73
N ASP A 945 -15.19 -24.62 -12.88
CA ASP A 945 -15.92 -25.33 -11.82
C ASP A 945 -16.32 -24.39 -10.67
N ASN A 946 -15.48 -23.42 -10.29
CA ASN A 946 -15.87 -22.37 -9.33
C ASN A 946 -17.07 -21.58 -9.87
N ARG A 947 -17.01 -21.14 -11.13
CA ARG A 947 -18.11 -20.40 -11.78
C ARG A 947 -19.41 -21.23 -11.92
N ARG A 948 -19.30 -22.56 -11.97
CA ARG A 948 -20.45 -23.47 -11.90
C ARG A 948 -21.02 -23.56 -10.49
N ARG A 949 -20.17 -23.70 -9.46
CA ARG A 949 -20.58 -23.71 -8.04
C ARG A 949 -21.24 -22.41 -7.61
N GLU A 950 -20.75 -21.25 -8.07
CA GLU A 950 -21.39 -19.94 -7.85
C GLU A 950 -22.83 -19.89 -8.39
N LYS A 951 -23.09 -20.52 -9.54
CA LYS A 951 -24.43 -20.59 -10.14
C LYS A 951 -25.33 -21.57 -9.37
N GLU A 952 -24.80 -22.73 -9.01
CA GLU A 952 -25.51 -23.76 -8.24
C GLU A 952 -25.86 -23.27 -6.82
N GLY A 953 -25.03 -22.42 -6.21
CA GLY A 953 -25.34 -21.75 -4.94
C GLY A 953 -26.50 -20.76 -5.05
N LYS A 954 -26.49 -19.88 -6.07
CA LYS A 954 -27.58 -18.90 -6.29
C LYS A 954 -28.92 -19.57 -6.59
N GLU A 955 -28.91 -20.68 -7.33
CA GLU A 955 -30.11 -21.49 -7.57
C GLU A 955 -30.62 -22.25 -6.32
N GLN A 956 -29.86 -22.29 -5.22
CA GLN A 956 -30.32 -22.79 -3.92
C GLN A 956 -30.79 -21.64 -3.02
N GLU A 957 -30.12 -20.48 -3.08
CA GLU A 957 -30.47 -19.25 -2.38
C GLU A 957 -31.87 -18.73 -2.79
N GLU A 958 -32.13 -18.63 -4.10
CA GLU A 958 -33.45 -18.25 -4.67
C GLU A 958 -34.58 -19.19 -4.21
N LYS A 959 -34.30 -20.51 -4.12
CA LYS A 959 -35.27 -21.50 -3.60
C LYS A 959 -35.47 -21.36 -2.09
N LEU A 960 -34.43 -21.00 -1.35
CA LEU A 960 -34.51 -20.79 0.10
C LEU A 960 -35.39 -19.57 0.42
N GLU A 961 -35.26 -18.47 -0.34
CA GLU A 961 -36.18 -17.33 -0.26
C GLU A 961 -37.62 -17.74 -0.62
N GLU A 962 -37.84 -18.57 -1.65
CA GLU A 962 -39.18 -19.05 -2.00
C GLU A 962 -39.81 -19.86 -0.85
N TYR A 963 -39.03 -20.76 -0.22
CA TYR A 963 -39.51 -21.53 0.94
C TYR A 963 -39.78 -20.64 2.16
N GLN A 964 -38.93 -19.66 2.45
CA GLN A 964 -39.16 -18.71 3.56
C GLN A 964 -40.45 -17.90 3.34
N ASN A 965 -40.66 -17.35 2.14
CA ASN A 965 -41.87 -16.62 1.79
C ASN A 965 -43.13 -17.50 1.90
N ARG A 966 -43.08 -18.76 1.43
CA ARG A 966 -44.17 -19.73 1.60
C ARG A 966 -44.50 -20.00 3.07
N VAL A 967 -43.49 -20.09 3.95
CA VAL A 967 -43.69 -20.28 5.40
C VAL A 967 -44.36 -19.06 6.04
N VAL A 968 -43.91 -17.83 5.73
CA VAL A 968 -44.51 -16.59 6.26
C VAL A 968 -45.99 -16.46 5.85
N VAL A 969 -46.31 -16.74 4.58
CA VAL A 969 -47.70 -16.72 4.08
C VAL A 969 -48.56 -17.79 4.75
N MET A 970 -48.02 -19.00 4.98
CA MET A 970 -48.73 -20.06 5.70
C MET A 970 -49.00 -19.70 7.16
N GLN A 971 -48.01 -19.11 7.86
CA GLN A 971 -48.14 -18.71 9.25
C GLN A 971 -49.23 -17.64 9.42
N ARG A 972 -49.25 -16.62 8.56
CA ARG A 972 -50.32 -15.60 8.56
C ARG A 972 -51.71 -16.21 8.35
N MET A 973 -51.88 -17.14 7.41
CA MET A 973 -53.16 -17.85 7.22
C MET A 973 -53.56 -18.70 8.43
N MET A 974 -52.60 -19.16 9.24
CA MET A 974 -52.87 -19.92 10.46
C MET A 974 -53.31 -19.02 11.61
N GLU A 975 -52.69 -17.85 11.76
CA GLU A 975 -53.07 -16.80 12.71
C GLU A 975 -54.48 -16.25 12.41
N GLU A 976 -54.78 -15.93 11.15
CA GLU A 976 -56.11 -15.50 10.69
C GLU A 976 -57.19 -16.56 10.99
N LYS A 977 -56.90 -17.85 10.75
CA LYS A 977 -57.81 -18.95 11.12
C LYS A 977 -57.98 -19.11 12.64
N SER A 978 -56.94 -18.86 13.43
CA SER A 978 -57.02 -18.91 14.90
C SER A 978 -57.96 -17.82 15.44
N MET A 979 -57.85 -16.58 14.94
CA MET A 979 -58.75 -15.48 15.33
C MET A 979 -60.22 -15.78 14.99
N VAL A 980 -60.49 -16.37 13.82
CA VAL A 980 -61.84 -16.81 13.43
C VAL A 980 -62.37 -17.92 14.34
N ALA A 981 -61.53 -18.88 14.74
CA ALA A 981 -61.90 -19.94 15.68
C ALA A 981 -62.23 -19.38 17.07
N GLU A 982 -61.41 -18.47 17.61
CA GLU A 982 -61.66 -17.80 18.89
C GLU A 982 -62.93 -16.96 18.90
N GLY A 983 -63.19 -16.20 17.81
CA GLY A 983 -64.43 -15.45 17.65
C GLY A 983 -65.66 -16.37 17.67
N LYS A 984 -65.59 -17.52 17.00
CA LYS A 984 -66.67 -18.51 16.98
C LYS A 984 -66.87 -19.21 18.34
N ILE A 985 -65.80 -19.49 19.08
CA ILE A 985 -65.86 -19.99 20.46
C ILE A 985 -66.56 -18.97 21.36
N ARG A 986 -66.21 -17.68 21.27
CA ARG A 986 -66.81 -16.60 22.06
C ARG A 986 -68.31 -16.45 21.78
N SER A 987 -68.72 -16.53 20.52
CA SER A 987 -70.13 -16.53 20.11
C SER A 987 -70.91 -17.72 20.71
N LEU A 988 -70.38 -18.95 20.56
CA LEU A 988 -71.00 -20.16 21.12
C LEU A 988 -71.06 -20.17 22.65
N GLN A 989 -70.13 -19.49 23.33
CA GLN A 989 -70.18 -19.25 24.77
C GLN A 989 -71.34 -18.32 25.15
N THR A 990 -71.48 -17.17 24.48
CA THR A 990 -72.61 -16.26 24.74
C THR A 990 -73.97 -16.88 24.45
N GLU A 991 -74.08 -17.72 23.41
CA GLU A 991 -75.29 -18.47 23.11
C GLU A 991 -75.59 -19.55 24.16
N ASN A 992 -74.58 -20.26 24.66
CA ASN A 992 -74.73 -21.18 25.79
C ASN A 992 -75.18 -20.49 27.08
N GLU A 993 -74.72 -19.27 27.35
CA GLU A 993 -75.13 -18.49 28.52
C GLU A 993 -76.58 -18.00 28.39
N ALA A 994 -76.99 -17.53 27.21
CA ALA A 994 -78.39 -17.21 26.90
C ALA A 994 -79.31 -18.44 27.05
N LEU A 995 -78.91 -19.59 26.51
CA LEU A 995 -79.64 -20.86 26.65
C LEU A 995 -79.72 -21.33 28.12
N ARG A 996 -78.64 -21.17 28.91
CA ARG A 996 -78.65 -21.45 30.35
C ARG A 996 -79.58 -20.53 31.12
N LEU A 997 -79.63 -19.24 30.78
CA LEU A 997 -80.56 -18.28 31.38
C LEU A 997 -82.02 -18.66 31.05
N HIS A 998 -82.30 -18.98 29.78
CA HIS A 998 -83.63 -19.41 29.34
C HIS A 998 -84.07 -20.73 29.99
N LEU A 999 -83.16 -21.71 30.09
CA LEU A 999 -83.40 -22.96 30.81
C LEU A 999 -83.64 -22.73 32.31
N LYS A 1000 -82.93 -21.79 32.94
CA LYS A 1000 -83.16 -21.42 34.34
C LYS A 1000 -84.56 -20.84 34.56
N LEU A 1001 -84.99 -19.91 33.69
CA LEU A 1001 -86.34 -19.33 33.72
C LEU A 1001 -87.43 -20.39 33.50
N ALA A 1002 -87.22 -21.33 32.58
CA ALA A 1002 -88.13 -22.46 32.36
C ALA A 1002 -88.17 -23.44 33.56
N LEU A 1003 -87.05 -23.66 34.25
CA LEU A 1003 -87.01 -24.46 35.48
C LEU A 1003 -87.61 -23.74 36.70
N GLU A 1004 -87.65 -22.41 36.70
CA GLU A 1004 -88.38 -21.62 37.70
C GLU A 1004 -89.89 -21.66 37.44
N SER A 1005 -90.36 -21.57 36.19
CA SER A 1005 -91.79 -21.72 35.88
C SER A 1005 -92.32 -23.14 36.15
N LEU A 1006 -91.51 -24.18 35.91
CA LEU A 1006 -91.83 -25.57 36.26
C LEU A 1006 -91.84 -25.84 37.78
N LYS A 1007 -91.25 -24.97 38.60
CA LYS A 1007 -91.22 -25.11 40.08
C LYS A 1007 -92.42 -24.52 40.80
N ASN A 1008 -93.23 -23.68 40.14
CA ASN A 1008 -94.52 -23.20 40.65
C ASN A 1008 -95.61 -23.31 39.56
N PRO A 1009 -96.12 -24.53 39.29
CA PRO A 1009 -97.26 -24.70 38.39
C PRO A 1009 -98.52 -24.13 39.02
N ILE A 1010 -99.04 -23.02 38.49
CA ILE A 1010 -100.33 -22.46 38.91
C ILE A 1010 -101.44 -23.17 38.15
N GLU A 1011 -102.27 -23.92 38.85
CA GLU A 1011 -103.41 -24.63 38.28
C GLU A 1011 -104.54 -23.67 37.86
N VAL A 1012 -105.12 -23.88 36.66
CA VAL A 1012 -106.46 -23.35 36.32
C VAL A 1012 -107.20 -24.32 35.38
N PRO A 1013 -108.42 -24.79 35.72
CA PRO A 1013 -109.17 -25.71 34.87
C PRO A 1013 -109.75 -25.10 33.59
N ASN A 1014 -109.77 -25.92 32.55
CA ASN A 1014 -110.47 -25.72 31.26
C ASN A 1014 -111.84 -26.45 31.29
N PRO A 1015 -112.84 -26.21 30.40
CA PRO A 1015 -113.09 -25.09 29.46
C PRO A 1015 -114.46 -24.41 29.67
N ARG A 1016 -114.69 -23.23 29.06
CA ARG A 1016 -115.98 -22.93 28.37
C ARG A 1016 -116.03 -21.66 27.50
N VAL A 1017 -116.89 -21.75 26.47
CA VAL A 1017 -117.44 -20.69 25.59
C VAL A 1017 -116.49 -20.04 24.56
N ARG A 1018 -116.91 -20.10 23.28
CA ARG A 1018 -116.43 -19.27 22.16
C ARG A 1018 -117.20 -17.95 22.14
N VAL A 1019 -116.55 -16.83 21.80
CA VAL A 1019 -117.15 -15.73 21.00
C VAL A 1019 -116.08 -15.14 20.07
N SER A 1020 -116.52 -14.66 18.90
CA SER A 1020 -115.82 -13.79 17.92
C SER A 1020 -115.19 -12.53 18.56
N LEU A 1021 -114.01 -12.06 18.14
CA LEU A 1021 -113.65 -11.36 16.88
C LEU A 1021 -114.09 -9.87 16.86
N ALA A 1022 -113.25 -9.04 16.23
CA ALA A 1022 -113.33 -7.57 16.02
C ALA A 1022 -112.83 -6.70 17.18
N SER A 1023 -112.27 -5.49 16.98
CA SER A 1023 -111.60 -4.83 15.81
C SER A 1023 -110.99 -3.50 16.31
N ILE A 1024 -110.40 -2.68 15.42
CA ILE A 1024 -110.10 -1.24 15.58
C ILE A 1024 -108.85 -0.92 16.42
N ASP A 1025 -107.97 0.04 16.07
CA ASP A 1025 -107.47 0.56 14.77
C ASP A 1025 -106.17 1.35 15.12
N GLY A 1026 -105.31 1.65 14.14
CA GLY A 1026 -104.04 2.35 14.39
C GLY A 1026 -103.19 2.56 13.14
N ASP A 1027 -103.82 3.05 12.08
CA ASP A 1027 -103.22 3.24 10.75
C ASP A 1027 -102.58 4.65 10.60
N SER A 1028 -101.48 4.73 9.86
CA SER A 1028 -100.90 6.00 9.37
C SER A 1028 -99.82 5.79 8.29
N ASP A 1029 -100.25 5.98 7.04
CA ASP A 1029 -99.55 6.70 5.97
C ASP A 1029 -98.26 6.12 5.38
N ASP A 1030 -98.47 5.39 4.29
CA ASP A 1030 -97.52 5.12 3.21
C ASP A 1030 -97.62 6.27 2.17
N GLU A 1031 -96.52 6.94 1.78
CA GLU A 1031 -96.41 7.52 0.42
C GLU A 1031 -94.98 7.86 -0.05
N MET A 1032 -94.68 7.38 -1.26
CA MET A 1032 -93.90 7.89 -2.41
C MET A 1032 -93.11 9.24 -2.27
N ILE A 1033 -92.04 9.54 -3.06
CA ILE A 1033 -91.94 9.59 -4.54
C ILE A 1033 -90.46 9.48 -5.01
N ARG A 1034 -90.21 8.56 -5.96
CA ARG A 1034 -89.49 8.62 -7.27
C ARG A 1034 -88.33 9.62 -7.53
N GLU A 1035 -87.24 9.23 -8.20
CA GLU A 1035 -86.94 9.29 -9.68
C GLU A 1035 -86.99 10.74 -10.25
N ASP A 1036 -86.11 11.24 -11.13
CA ASP A 1036 -85.19 10.58 -12.10
C ASP A 1036 -84.08 11.57 -12.63
N GLU A 1037 -83.31 11.13 -13.64
CA GLU A 1037 -82.66 11.87 -14.75
C GLU A 1037 -81.28 12.59 -14.63
N THR A 1038 -80.29 11.95 -15.28
CA THR A 1038 -79.29 12.52 -16.24
C THR A 1038 -78.08 13.37 -15.80
N GLY A 1039 -76.94 13.18 -16.49
CA GLY A 1039 -75.94 14.24 -16.75
C GLY A 1039 -74.46 13.93 -16.47
N ASP A 1040 -73.74 13.32 -17.42
CA ASP A 1040 -72.29 13.51 -17.62
C ASP A 1040 -72.10 14.93 -18.23
N PRO A 1041 -71.11 15.79 -17.85
CA PRO A 1041 -69.69 15.39 -17.84
C PRO A 1041 -68.68 16.03 -16.84
N SER A 1042 -67.58 15.29 -16.66
CA SER A 1042 -66.16 15.75 -16.55
C SER A 1042 -65.54 16.30 -15.24
N SER A 1043 -64.27 15.88 -15.05
CA SER A 1043 -63.14 16.44 -14.27
C SER A 1043 -63.08 16.40 -12.74
N ASP A 1044 -62.09 15.60 -12.27
CA ASP A 1044 -61.16 15.79 -11.14
C ASP A 1044 -61.59 15.66 -9.66
N TYR A 1045 -60.56 15.29 -8.87
CA TYR A 1045 -60.40 15.21 -7.40
C TYR A 1045 -60.83 13.93 -6.65
N ASP A 1046 -59.79 13.16 -6.29
CA ASP A 1046 -59.47 12.52 -4.99
C ASP A 1046 -60.49 11.63 -4.24
N HIS A 1047 -60.00 10.44 -3.80
CA HIS A 1047 -60.14 9.77 -2.49
C HIS A 1047 -61.51 9.86 -1.71
N GLU A 1048 -62.12 8.79 -1.18
CA GLU A 1048 -61.59 7.69 -0.32
C GLU A 1048 -62.49 6.41 -0.26
N ASP A 1049 -61.92 5.35 0.32
CA ASP A 1049 -62.52 4.25 1.14
C ASP A 1049 -63.38 3.09 0.55
N GLU A 1050 -63.58 2.06 1.40
CA GLU A 1050 -63.90 0.66 1.06
C GLU A 1050 -65.40 0.28 0.92
N GLY A 1051 -65.64 -0.86 0.24
CA GLY A 1051 -66.94 -1.54 0.20
C GLY A 1051 -66.88 -2.96 -0.39
N ILE A 1052 -66.58 -3.98 0.43
CA ILE A 1052 -66.45 -5.39 -0.01
C ILE A 1052 -67.82 -6.03 -0.27
N SER A 1053 -67.93 -6.81 -1.34
CA SER A 1053 -69.04 -7.75 -1.62
C SER A 1053 -68.51 -9.18 -1.77
N SER A 1054 -69.23 -10.16 -1.23
CA SER A 1054 -68.68 -11.47 -0.82
C SER A 1054 -68.90 -12.64 -1.80
N SER A 1055 -69.36 -12.40 -3.03
CA SER A 1055 -69.84 -13.45 -3.95
C SER A 1055 -68.77 -14.19 -4.77
N ILE A 1056 -67.49 -13.81 -4.68
CA ILE A 1056 -66.40 -14.37 -5.53
C ILE A 1056 -65.65 -15.55 -4.88
N HIS A 1057 -65.95 -15.90 -3.62
CA HIS A 1057 -65.12 -16.84 -2.84
C HIS A 1057 -65.40 -18.35 -3.04
N ASP A 1058 -66.59 -18.77 -3.44
CA ASP A 1058 -66.94 -20.22 -3.49
C ASP A 1058 -66.34 -20.97 -4.69
N GLU A 1059 -66.28 -20.34 -5.87
CA GLU A 1059 -65.70 -20.99 -7.07
C GLU A 1059 -64.20 -21.28 -6.85
N ARG A 1060 -63.46 -20.29 -6.33
CA ARG A 1060 -62.02 -20.39 -6.07
C ARG A 1060 -61.67 -21.37 -4.93
N ALA A 1061 -62.59 -21.63 -4.01
CA ALA A 1061 -62.42 -22.66 -2.99
C ALA A 1061 -62.50 -24.08 -3.58
N THR A 1062 -63.22 -24.25 -4.69
CA THR A 1062 -63.45 -25.55 -5.33
C THR A 1062 -62.25 -25.99 -6.17
N GLU A 1063 -61.64 -25.08 -6.95
CA GLU A 1063 -60.42 -25.36 -7.73
C GLU A 1063 -59.25 -25.82 -6.85
N VAL A 1064 -59.06 -25.18 -5.70
CA VAL A 1064 -57.98 -25.52 -4.74
C VAL A 1064 -58.14 -26.93 -4.18
N GLN A 1065 -59.37 -27.44 -4.00
CA GLN A 1065 -59.59 -28.83 -3.56
C GLN A 1065 -59.28 -29.86 -4.66
N VAL A 1066 -59.44 -29.52 -5.93
CA VAL A 1066 -59.06 -30.41 -7.05
C VAL A 1066 -57.53 -30.49 -7.12
N TYR A 1067 -56.85 -29.34 -7.16
CA TYR A 1067 -55.39 -29.25 -7.25
C TYR A 1067 -54.67 -29.96 -6.08
N MET A 1068 -55.17 -29.78 -4.84
CA MET A 1068 -54.63 -30.47 -3.66
C MET A 1068 -54.75 -32.01 -3.76
N LYS A 1069 -55.76 -32.51 -4.49
CA LYS A 1069 -56.06 -33.94 -4.63
C LYS A 1069 -55.23 -34.61 -5.73
N GLU A 1070 -54.82 -33.86 -6.74
CA GLU A 1070 -53.82 -34.29 -7.73
C GLU A 1070 -52.43 -34.34 -7.08
N LEU A 1071 -52.04 -33.30 -6.33
CA LEU A 1071 -50.75 -33.21 -5.64
C LEU A 1071 -50.50 -34.37 -4.64
N LEU A 1072 -51.55 -34.88 -4.00
CA LEU A 1072 -51.47 -36.03 -3.09
C LEU A 1072 -51.27 -37.38 -3.82
N ASN A 1073 -51.75 -37.53 -5.06
CA ASN A 1073 -51.49 -38.72 -5.86
C ASN A 1073 -50.04 -38.75 -6.37
N ASP A 1074 -49.50 -37.61 -6.82
CA ASP A 1074 -48.12 -37.51 -7.33
C ASP A 1074 -47.05 -37.75 -6.24
N LEU A 1075 -47.37 -37.48 -4.97
CA LEU A 1075 -46.50 -37.78 -3.83
C LEU A 1075 -46.57 -39.24 -3.35
N GLY A 1076 -47.35 -40.10 -4.00
CA GLY A 1076 -47.35 -41.56 -3.77
C GLY A 1076 -47.90 -42.00 -2.41
N GLN A 1077 -48.58 -41.14 -1.67
CA GLN A 1077 -49.20 -41.45 -0.38
C GLN A 1077 -50.72 -41.20 -0.40
N ASN A 1078 -51.45 -42.25 -0.77
CA ASN A 1078 -52.83 -42.43 -0.28
C ASN A 1078 -52.79 -43.13 1.09
N PRO A 1079 -53.83 -42.97 1.93
CA PRO A 1079 -53.89 -43.53 3.29
C PRO A 1079 -54.06 -45.06 3.35
#